data_AF-A0A5D0PR60-F1
#
_entry.id   AF-A0A5D0PR60-F1
#
_cell.length_a   1.000
_cell.length_b   1.000
_cell.length_c   1.000
_cell.angle_alpha   90.00
_cell.angle_beta   90.00
_cell.angle_gamma   90.00
#
_symmetry.space_group_name_H-M   'P 1'
#
loop_
_entity.id
_entity.type
_entity.pdbx_description
1 polymer ?
#
loop_
_entity_poly.entity_id
_entity_poly.type
_entity_poly.pdbx_seq_one_letter_code
_entity_poly.pdbx_strand_id
1 'polypeptide(L)'
;MLRYRIGPLVVAVLAVLVAASGVIAFVTGDPRLSMLFVHARFTEDPGGLVTDHLVILVLVGLAQVWALWQVLPKQHDTGRKPRRDADGRNAGEDTDGRSAGEDADGRSAGEDDGGRKPGEDDGDKKLRRDVGGKKPGWDERLLRLVLYTWVLGVFTDRLPWVDLPEVLVQAAAAVLFFRVMRTVALPLRLAALVVGLLEPVGVLVHAMTWIDSAALYDVLSMGVASWPVWVVLTLVAQAKDGRWRRGTLWAGAIAAAGPVLMPQLEFPFVRSFAWFEGIGLLIDVFMVVWLGRSAREAGREPKVATGALAEGTTGTTPEGTTSATPKGGTGATPEDATGTTPEGGTGAESVGAAGARSEGAVGAAPKRPLRWWPVQGVAVVVPLVPAAVNCVNGVFTWVGPRGAIASWFAGNGWFMQPLWFSLDVLVGVGGASGLVLAAVLLRTRRLVLGSVGALLLAAVAGVVSGATTWNEGERAFQAFESAFRAAMFPDPTAVTPYYESGVVGLVRPFESPLLRHDEGVPLLFDEMLAAEPGISPLWYSAAFTVSALLLLLAYGGGRVRRPYRTVVASVVTVAVIAFVPASDQQPGRFTTASDCGDMNLDEGPGTDSSVGAGEMRFVCVVRSSENPPFGKHMPDDRLIAYGRRLCDIYTRGDPRESAAFGAAHGVAPLDQAAYLQDFCPKADADLDKAAADDEAEMLAWEAEARAMCDRAPHHRPLIDPVRATREKEPVWPEFWLEAYEMEGIPQDGLYEQEVDLVAVAPGHLLIGVDTTYRVCVTTETYDRRPPVETKGWDHVVEIGYESPAGRIELTDNLSGAGLPDLSLRGRKGHYRIRVHYDPPDWEKRVGQRLLVMAWPGRGDDRVVHRAPQR
;
A
#
# COMPACT_ATOMS: atom_id res chain seq x y z
N MET A 1 40.12 0.46 -24.38
CA MET A 1 39.07 -0.52 -24.71
C MET A 1 38.54 -1.30 -23.50
N LEU A 2 39.27 -1.44 -22.38
CA LEU A 2 38.84 -2.23 -21.21
C LEU A 2 37.62 -1.66 -20.44
N ARG A 3 37.51 -0.33 -20.31
CA ARG A 3 36.44 0.34 -19.53
C ARG A 3 35.00 0.10 -20.05
N TYR A 4 34.83 -0.43 -21.26
CA TYR A 4 33.51 -0.61 -21.89
C TYR A 4 33.01 -2.07 -21.86
N ARG A 5 33.84 -3.04 -21.45
CA ARG A 5 33.41 -4.46 -21.32
C ARG A 5 33.01 -4.86 -19.89
N ILE A 6 33.38 -4.04 -18.89
CA ILE A 6 33.14 -4.36 -17.48
C ILE A 6 31.64 -4.37 -17.17
N GLY A 7 30.85 -3.41 -17.69
CA GLY A 7 29.42 -3.32 -17.40
C GLY A 7 28.62 -4.59 -17.73
N PRO A 8 28.67 -5.08 -18.98
CA PRO A 8 28.00 -6.33 -19.36
C PRO A 8 28.47 -7.55 -18.55
N LEU A 9 29.76 -7.61 -18.22
CA LEU A 9 30.33 -8.70 -17.44
C LEU A 9 29.83 -8.68 -15.99
N VAL A 10 29.77 -7.50 -15.35
CA VAL A 10 29.23 -7.32 -14.00
C VAL A 10 27.75 -7.73 -13.95
N VAL A 11 26.94 -7.30 -14.92
CA VAL A 11 25.52 -7.71 -15.01
C VAL A 11 25.40 -9.23 -15.16
N ALA A 12 26.21 -9.85 -16.02
CA ALA A 12 26.17 -11.29 -16.23
C ALA A 12 26.59 -12.07 -14.96
N VAL A 13 27.63 -11.62 -14.26
CA VAL A 13 28.06 -12.22 -12.99
C VAL A 13 26.96 -12.08 -11.93
N LEU A 14 26.33 -10.91 -11.81
CA LEU A 14 25.25 -10.69 -10.85
C LEU A 14 24.03 -11.58 -11.16
N ALA A 15 23.64 -11.74 -12.43
CA ALA A 15 22.58 -12.68 -12.83
C ALA A 15 22.88 -14.11 -12.38
N VAL A 16 24.11 -14.57 -12.59
CA VAL A 16 24.54 -15.92 -12.22
C VAL A 16 24.53 -16.08 -10.70
N LEU A 17 24.99 -15.08 -9.95
CA LEU A 17 25.00 -15.11 -8.48
C LEU A 17 23.58 -15.18 -7.90
N VAL A 18 22.64 -14.36 -8.40
CA VAL A 18 21.23 -14.38 -7.98
C VAL A 18 20.57 -15.73 -8.30
N ALA A 19 20.78 -16.27 -9.49
CA ALA A 19 20.24 -17.58 -9.86
C ALA A 19 20.84 -18.71 -9.01
N ALA A 20 22.16 -18.68 -8.79
CA ALA A 20 22.86 -19.68 -7.99
C ALA A 20 22.44 -19.62 -6.52
N SER A 21 22.27 -18.43 -5.94
CA SER A 21 21.80 -18.29 -4.55
C SER A 21 20.39 -18.82 -4.38
N GLY A 22 19.50 -18.59 -5.36
CA GLY A 22 18.15 -19.15 -5.38
C GLY A 22 18.15 -20.67 -5.38
N VAL A 23 18.99 -21.28 -6.21
CA VAL A 23 19.15 -22.74 -6.27
C VAL A 23 19.73 -23.28 -4.97
N ILE A 24 20.76 -22.63 -4.41
CA ILE A 24 21.35 -23.03 -3.12
C ILE A 24 20.28 -22.96 -2.03
N ALA A 25 19.57 -21.85 -1.90
CA ALA A 25 18.53 -21.67 -0.89
C ALA A 25 17.40 -22.70 -1.02
N PHE A 26 17.01 -23.04 -2.25
CA PHE A 26 16.02 -24.08 -2.50
C PHE A 26 16.50 -25.48 -2.04
N VAL A 27 17.78 -25.78 -2.24
CA VAL A 27 18.35 -27.09 -1.88
C VAL A 27 18.68 -27.19 -0.39
N THR A 28 19.17 -26.11 0.23
CA THR A 28 19.61 -26.12 1.63
C THR A 28 18.53 -25.71 2.62
N GLY A 29 17.45 -25.06 2.16
CA GLY A 29 16.47 -24.40 3.02
C GLY A 29 16.96 -23.10 3.65
N ASP A 30 18.15 -22.59 3.28
CA ASP A 30 18.73 -21.37 3.84
C ASP A 30 18.60 -20.18 2.86
N PRO A 31 17.66 -19.23 3.08
CA PRO A 31 17.43 -18.09 2.19
C PRO A 31 18.49 -16.97 2.32
N ARG A 32 19.41 -17.03 3.30
CA ARG A 32 20.31 -15.92 3.64
C ARG A 32 21.14 -15.43 2.46
N LEU A 33 21.65 -16.33 1.62
CA LEU A 33 22.41 -15.94 0.43
C LEU A 33 21.53 -15.21 -0.60
N SER A 34 20.30 -15.66 -0.81
CA SER A 34 19.36 -15.01 -1.73
C SER A 34 18.96 -13.63 -1.21
N MET A 35 18.72 -13.49 0.09
CA MET A 35 18.46 -12.19 0.71
C MET A 35 19.68 -11.27 0.62
N LEU A 36 20.89 -11.77 0.85
CA LEU A 36 22.10 -10.97 0.73
C LEU A 36 22.24 -10.39 -0.69
N PHE A 37 21.97 -11.16 -1.74
CA PHE A 37 22.10 -10.66 -3.10
C PHE A 37 20.94 -9.75 -3.55
N VAL A 38 19.73 -9.94 -3.02
CA VAL A 38 18.53 -9.17 -3.42
C VAL A 38 18.31 -7.94 -2.52
N HIS A 39 18.47 -8.12 -1.22
CA HIS A 39 18.29 -7.09 -0.18
C HIS A 39 19.60 -6.47 0.32
N ALA A 40 20.78 -6.94 -0.11
CA ALA A 40 22.07 -6.38 0.32
C ALA A 40 22.21 -6.26 1.87
N ARG A 41 21.46 -7.06 2.63
CA ARG A 41 21.42 -7.09 4.09
C ARG A 41 21.34 -8.54 4.56
N PHE A 42 21.97 -8.81 5.70
CA PHE A 42 21.68 -10.02 6.47
C PHE A 42 20.45 -9.72 7.32
N THR A 43 19.35 -10.44 7.12
CA THR A 43 18.24 -10.42 8.07
C THR A 43 18.61 -11.30 9.24
N GLU A 44 18.46 -10.80 10.47
CA GLU A 44 18.86 -11.52 11.68
C GLU A 44 17.99 -12.75 11.94
N ASP A 45 16.76 -12.77 11.43
CA ASP A 45 15.84 -13.92 11.57
C ASP A 45 15.27 -14.42 10.23
N PRO A 46 15.87 -15.45 9.60
CA PRO A 46 15.36 -16.06 8.37
C PRO A 46 14.23 -17.08 8.62
N GLY A 47 13.84 -17.33 9.88
CA GLY A 47 12.99 -18.47 10.27
C GLY A 47 11.59 -18.50 9.65
N GLY A 48 11.11 -17.38 9.10
CA GLY A 48 9.77 -17.25 8.53
C GLY A 48 9.63 -17.47 7.02
N LEU A 49 10.71 -17.62 6.24
CA LEU A 49 10.57 -17.70 4.77
C LEU A 49 10.24 -19.10 4.27
N VAL A 50 8.94 -19.31 4.01
CA VAL A 50 8.43 -20.45 3.25
C VAL A 50 9.04 -20.45 1.84
N THR A 51 9.24 -21.65 1.28
CA THR A 51 9.87 -21.91 -0.04
C THR A 51 9.29 -21.08 -1.19
N ASP A 52 8.00 -20.72 -1.11
CA ASP A 52 7.31 -19.89 -2.11
C ASP A 52 7.92 -18.48 -2.24
N HIS A 53 8.50 -17.94 -1.16
CA HIS A 53 9.14 -16.63 -1.16
C HIS A 53 10.47 -16.60 -1.91
N LEU A 54 11.18 -17.73 -2.00
CA LEU A 54 12.45 -17.82 -2.73
C LEU A 54 12.27 -17.53 -4.22
N VAL A 55 11.16 -17.97 -4.81
CA VAL A 55 10.88 -17.73 -6.24
C VAL A 55 10.75 -16.22 -6.50
N ILE A 56 10.02 -15.51 -5.64
CA ILE A 56 9.83 -14.06 -5.75
C ILE A 56 11.16 -13.33 -5.58
N LEU A 57 11.95 -13.69 -4.57
CA LEU A 57 13.27 -13.08 -4.33
C LEU A 57 14.18 -13.24 -5.56
N VAL A 58 14.23 -14.42 -6.17
CA VAL A 58 15.01 -14.65 -7.39
C VAL A 58 14.47 -13.81 -8.56
N LEU A 59 13.15 -13.74 -8.74
CA LEU A 59 12.54 -12.91 -9.79
C LEU A 59 12.86 -11.42 -9.60
N VAL A 60 12.80 -10.92 -8.37
CA VAL A 60 13.17 -9.54 -8.02
C VAL A 60 14.65 -9.29 -8.30
N GLY A 61 15.54 -10.19 -7.87
CA GLY A 61 16.97 -10.07 -8.15
C GLY A 61 17.27 -10.06 -9.66
N LEU A 62 16.61 -10.93 -10.45
CA LEU A 62 16.74 -10.92 -11.91
C LEU A 62 16.19 -9.63 -12.53
N ALA A 63 15.10 -9.08 -11.98
CA ALA A 63 14.55 -7.80 -12.40
C ALA A 63 15.53 -6.65 -12.11
N GLN A 64 16.20 -6.63 -10.95
CA GLN A 64 17.26 -5.67 -10.62
C GLN A 64 18.44 -5.77 -11.58
N VAL A 65 18.87 -6.98 -11.92
CA VAL A 65 19.94 -7.20 -12.92
C VAL A 65 19.53 -6.66 -14.30
N TRP A 66 18.28 -6.90 -14.71
CA TRP A 66 17.73 -6.32 -15.92
C TRP A 66 17.68 -4.79 -15.87
N ALA A 67 17.31 -4.21 -14.72
CA ALA A 67 17.28 -2.77 -14.49
C ALA A 67 18.67 -2.16 -14.75
N LEU A 68 19.69 -2.74 -14.12
CA LEU A 68 21.09 -2.34 -14.25
C LEU A 68 21.54 -2.38 -15.71
N TRP A 69 21.15 -3.43 -16.44
CA TRP A 69 21.40 -3.53 -17.89
C TRP A 69 20.76 -2.41 -18.71
N GLN A 70 19.57 -1.93 -18.34
CA GLN A 70 18.92 -0.81 -19.02
C GLN A 70 19.62 0.53 -18.74
N VAL A 71 20.11 0.71 -17.51
CA VAL A 71 20.79 1.93 -17.06
C VAL A 71 22.18 2.06 -17.66
N LEU A 72 22.88 0.94 -17.91
CA LEU A 72 24.21 0.94 -18.52
C LEU A 72 24.19 1.39 -19.99
N PRO A 73 25.10 2.29 -20.41
CA PRO A 73 25.14 2.82 -21.77
C PRO A 73 25.39 1.69 -22.77
N LYS A 74 24.45 1.51 -23.72
CA LYS A 74 24.66 0.58 -24.83
C LYS A 74 25.75 1.13 -25.74
N GLN A 75 26.75 0.30 -26.04
CA GLN A 75 27.75 0.60 -27.04
C GLN A 75 27.03 0.81 -28.38
N HIS A 76 26.88 2.07 -28.81
CA HIS A 76 26.53 2.31 -30.20
C HIS A 76 27.76 1.92 -31.00
N ASP A 77 27.63 0.87 -31.80
CA ASP A 77 28.58 0.53 -32.83
C ASP A 77 28.63 1.70 -33.83
N THR A 78 29.42 2.71 -33.49
CA THR A 78 29.81 3.80 -34.39
C THR A 78 30.78 3.29 -35.45
N GLY A 79 31.13 2.01 -35.43
CA GLY A 79 31.66 1.23 -36.54
C GLY A 79 30.63 1.09 -37.66
N ARG A 80 30.21 2.23 -38.23
CA ARG A 80 29.74 2.29 -39.60
C ARG A 80 30.89 1.72 -40.43
N LYS A 81 30.85 0.42 -40.74
CA LYS A 81 31.72 -0.18 -41.76
C LYS A 81 31.70 0.82 -42.91
N PRO A 82 32.85 1.33 -43.38
CA PRO A 82 32.86 2.12 -44.60
C PRO A 82 32.08 1.28 -45.61
N ARG A 83 31.01 1.89 -46.14
CA ARG A 83 30.21 1.33 -47.21
C ARG A 83 31.25 1.05 -48.30
N ARG A 84 31.67 -0.21 -48.38
CA ARG A 84 32.58 -0.67 -49.42
C ARG A 84 31.75 -0.46 -50.67
N ASP A 85 32.11 0.56 -51.44
CA ASP A 85 31.43 0.91 -52.67
C ASP A 85 31.38 -0.36 -53.51
N ALA A 86 30.18 -0.91 -53.62
CA ALA A 86 29.87 -1.97 -54.55
C ALA A 86 29.79 -1.32 -55.93
N ASP A 87 30.95 -0.96 -56.47
CA ASP A 87 31.16 -0.85 -57.91
C ASP A 87 32.10 -2.00 -58.29
N GLY A 88 31.59 -3.22 -58.11
CA GLY A 88 32.09 -4.42 -58.76
C GLY A 88 31.54 -4.44 -60.18
N ARG A 89 32.21 -3.74 -61.09
CA ARG A 89 32.06 -4.00 -62.53
C ARG A 89 33.05 -5.11 -62.89
N ASN A 90 32.48 -6.22 -63.35
CA ASN A 90 33.20 -7.38 -63.87
C ASN A 90 34.17 -7.00 -65.01
N ALA A 91 35.40 -7.51 -64.92
CA ALA A 91 36.22 -8.03 -66.02
C ALA A 91 37.19 -9.02 -65.33
N GLY A 92 37.07 -10.33 -65.55
CA GLY A 92 37.67 -10.99 -66.71
C GLY A 92 39.18 -10.97 -66.53
N GLU A 93 39.76 -12.00 -65.92
CA GLU A 93 40.42 -13.08 -66.68
C GLU A 93 41.72 -12.57 -67.32
N ASP A 94 42.86 -12.83 -66.70
CA ASP A 94 43.83 -13.80 -67.20
C ASP A 94 45.16 -13.79 -66.44
N THR A 95 45.81 -14.93 -66.59
CA THR A 95 47.04 -15.43 -66.02
C THR A 95 48.32 -14.66 -66.38
N ASP A 96 49.34 -14.94 -65.57
CA ASP A 96 50.78 -14.90 -65.85
C ASP A 96 51.55 -13.56 -65.80
N GLY A 97 52.50 -13.53 -64.85
CA GLY A 97 53.90 -13.43 -65.22
C GLY A 97 54.58 -12.05 -65.16
N ARG A 98 55.55 -11.98 -64.23
CA ARG A 98 56.92 -11.50 -64.48
C ARG A 98 57.19 -9.98 -64.57
N SER A 99 57.86 -9.51 -63.50
CA SER A 99 59.12 -8.73 -63.49
C SER A 99 59.28 -7.40 -64.27
N ALA A 100 59.70 -6.40 -63.48
CA ALA A 100 60.82 -5.46 -63.70
C ALA A 100 60.72 -4.31 -64.72
N GLY A 101 61.40 -3.20 -64.36
CA GLY A 101 61.94 -2.15 -65.24
C GLY A 101 61.00 -0.96 -65.42
N GLU A 102 61.34 0.23 -64.91
CA GLU A 102 62.24 1.25 -65.49
C GLU A 102 61.59 2.11 -66.60
N ASP A 103 61.54 3.40 -66.29
CA ASP A 103 61.90 4.57 -67.10
C ASP A 103 61.16 4.99 -68.40
N ALA A 104 60.97 6.32 -68.40
CA ALA A 104 61.15 7.28 -69.50
C ALA A 104 60.04 7.50 -70.55
N ASP A 105 59.67 8.78 -70.62
CA ASP A 105 59.48 9.65 -71.78
C ASP A 105 58.65 9.20 -73.00
N GLY A 106 57.73 10.08 -73.43
CA GLY A 106 57.25 10.04 -74.84
C GLY A 106 55.93 10.74 -75.16
N ARG A 107 55.93 12.07 -75.11
CA ARG A 107 55.26 13.03 -76.02
C ARG A 107 54.52 12.47 -77.27
N SER A 108 53.23 12.83 -77.46
CA SER A 108 52.60 13.44 -78.68
C SER A 108 51.08 13.19 -78.68
N ALA A 109 50.22 14.21 -78.59
CA ALA A 109 49.65 15.04 -79.68
C ALA A 109 48.34 14.47 -80.29
N GLY A 110 47.33 15.34 -80.44
CA GLY A 110 46.00 15.08 -81.03
C GLY A 110 44.87 15.37 -80.02
N GLU A 111 44.37 16.61 -79.88
CA GLU A 111 43.43 17.27 -80.80
C GLU A 111 42.13 16.46 -80.92
N ASP A 112 41.07 16.83 -80.19
CA ASP A 112 39.91 17.48 -80.81
C ASP A 112 38.84 17.92 -79.81
N ASP A 113 38.07 18.88 -80.29
CA ASP A 113 37.12 19.80 -79.69
C ASP A 113 35.79 19.17 -79.20
N GLY A 114 35.03 19.88 -78.35
CA GLY A 114 33.59 19.60 -78.15
C GLY A 114 33.01 19.76 -76.75
N GLY A 115 32.52 20.97 -76.45
CA GLY A 115 32.00 21.44 -75.17
C GLY A 115 31.05 20.56 -74.33
N ARG A 116 31.10 20.76 -73.00
CA ARG A 116 29.97 20.54 -72.10
C ARG A 116 30.05 21.38 -70.81
N LYS A 117 29.11 22.32 -70.72
CA LYS A 117 28.49 23.01 -69.57
C LYS A 117 29.25 23.13 -68.23
N PRO A 118 29.43 24.37 -67.71
CA PRO A 118 29.69 24.59 -66.29
C PRO A 118 28.35 24.65 -65.54
N GLY A 119 28.27 23.97 -64.41
CA GLY A 119 27.23 24.21 -63.43
C GLY A 119 26.65 22.92 -62.86
N GLU A 120 26.45 22.96 -61.54
CA GLU A 120 25.59 22.06 -60.78
C GLU A 120 26.29 20.76 -60.35
N ASP A 121 26.91 20.78 -59.15
CA ASP A 121 26.41 20.02 -57.99
C ASP A 121 27.46 19.92 -56.85
N ASP A 122 27.85 21.06 -56.26
CA ASP A 122 28.77 21.11 -55.08
C ASP A 122 28.11 21.75 -53.83
N GLY A 123 26.79 22.02 -53.89
CA GLY A 123 26.04 22.64 -52.81
C GLY A 123 25.60 21.68 -51.70
N ASP A 124 25.38 20.40 -52.02
CA ASP A 124 24.69 19.48 -51.12
C ASP A 124 25.61 18.81 -50.07
N LYS A 125 26.92 18.84 -50.29
CA LYS A 125 27.91 18.36 -49.31
C LYS A 125 28.18 19.36 -48.17
N LYS A 126 27.89 20.65 -48.36
CA LYS A 126 28.13 21.67 -47.32
C LYS A 126 26.98 21.78 -46.32
N LEU A 127 25.73 21.56 -46.74
CA LEU A 127 24.57 21.56 -45.82
C LEU A 127 24.54 20.35 -44.87
N ARG A 128 25.15 19.22 -45.21
CA ARG A 128 25.22 18.05 -44.31
C ARG A 128 26.29 18.14 -43.22
N ARG A 129 27.24 19.09 -43.30
CA ARG A 129 28.30 19.23 -42.27
C ARG A 129 27.90 20.11 -41.08
N ASP A 130 26.85 20.93 -41.20
CA ASP A 130 26.41 21.82 -40.12
C ASP A 130 25.31 21.23 -39.22
N VAL A 131 24.93 19.96 -39.42
CA VAL A 131 24.15 19.19 -38.41
C VAL A 131 25.10 18.70 -37.30
N GLY A 132 26.00 19.57 -36.84
CA GLY A 132 26.80 19.35 -35.65
C GLY A 132 25.88 19.41 -34.44
N GLY A 133 25.51 18.23 -33.93
CA GLY A 133 24.57 18.08 -32.82
C GLY A 133 24.85 19.09 -31.71
N LYS A 134 23.87 19.94 -31.43
CA LYS A 134 23.98 21.01 -30.44
C LYS A 134 24.38 20.37 -29.11
N LYS A 135 25.49 20.82 -28.51
CA LYS A 135 25.93 20.30 -27.21
C LYS A 135 24.77 20.49 -26.22
N PRO A 136 24.45 19.48 -25.38
CA PRO A 136 23.42 19.62 -24.37
C PRO A 136 23.78 20.80 -23.46
N GLY A 137 22.78 21.63 -23.19
CA GLY A 137 22.83 22.76 -22.28
C GLY A 137 23.10 22.34 -20.84
N TRP A 138 23.40 23.32 -20.00
CA TRP A 138 23.84 23.09 -18.63
C TRP A 138 22.75 22.42 -17.77
N ASP A 139 21.50 22.88 -17.86
CA ASP A 139 20.35 22.31 -17.13
C ASP A 139 20.17 20.81 -17.45
N GLU A 140 20.38 20.38 -18.69
CA GLU A 140 20.20 18.98 -19.11
C GLU A 140 21.33 18.08 -18.60
N ARG A 141 22.56 18.63 -18.47
CA ARG A 141 23.68 17.92 -17.86
C ARG A 141 23.50 17.78 -16.35
N LEU A 142 23.00 18.84 -15.70
CA LEU A 142 22.75 18.83 -14.27
C LEU A 142 21.60 17.87 -13.93
N LEU A 143 20.50 17.89 -14.70
CA LEU A 143 19.41 16.91 -14.55
C LEU A 143 19.92 15.48 -14.71
N ARG A 144 20.77 15.23 -15.71
CA ARG A 144 21.37 13.90 -15.89
C ARG A 144 22.19 13.48 -14.66
N LEU A 145 23.00 14.37 -14.10
CA LEU A 145 23.81 14.08 -12.92
C LEU A 145 22.91 13.77 -11.71
N VAL A 146 21.93 14.64 -11.43
CA VAL A 146 20.99 14.47 -10.32
C VAL A 146 20.21 13.16 -10.44
N LEU A 147 19.71 12.80 -11.63
CA LEU A 147 18.98 11.54 -11.82
C LEU A 147 19.86 10.30 -11.64
N TYR A 148 21.15 10.35 -12.00
CA TYR A 148 22.06 9.24 -11.70
C TYR A 148 22.45 9.19 -10.22
N THR A 149 22.58 10.34 -9.56
CA THR A 149 22.74 10.40 -8.10
C THR A 149 21.53 9.80 -7.40
N TRP A 150 20.31 10.06 -7.89
CA TRP A 150 19.10 9.45 -7.34
C TRP A 150 19.09 7.94 -7.55
N VAL A 151 19.43 7.46 -8.75
CA VAL A 151 19.59 6.01 -8.99
C VAL A 151 20.59 5.40 -8.01
N LEU A 152 21.69 6.09 -7.71
CA LEU A 152 22.65 5.63 -6.71
C LEU A 152 22.03 5.63 -5.30
N GLY A 153 21.28 6.69 -4.95
CA GLY A 153 20.47 6.82 -3.74
C GLY A 153 19.63 5.59 -3.49
N VAL A 154 18.79 5.20 -4.46
CA VAL A 154 17.91 4.00 -4.38
C VAL A 154 18.68 2.70 -4.08
N PHE A 155 19.93 2.57 -4.53
CA PHE A 155 20.77 1.42 -4.19
C PHE A 155 21.46 1.54 -2.81
N THR A 156 21.58 2.77 -2.29
CA THR A 156 22.25 3.12 -1.04
C THR A 156 21.33 3.50 0.12
N ASP A 157 20.01 3.67 -0.08
CA ASP A 157 19.01 4.01 0.96
C ASP A 157 18.99 2.99 2.11
N ARG A 158 19.72 1.88 1.95
CA ARG A 158 19.98 0.93 3.02
C ARG A 158 21.07 1.36 4.02
N LEU A 159 21.73 2.50 3.81
CA LEU A 159 22.68 3.08 4.76
C LEU A 159 21.93 4.04 5.71
N PRO A 160 22.20 4.00 7.02
CA PRO A 160 21.41 4.69 8.05
C PRO A 160 21.53 6.24 8.06
N TRP A 161 22.09 6.86 7.03
CA TRP A 161 22.37 8.30 6.95
C TRP A 161 21.89 8.97 5.65
N VAL A 162 21.00 8.31 4.89
CA VAL A 162 20.70 8.71 3.49
C VAL A 162 19.42 9.52 3.32
N ASP A 163 18.55 9.58 4.33
CA ASP A 163 17.23 10.22 4.20
C ASP A 163 17.32 11.70 3.76
N LEU A 164 18.22 12.48 4.38
CA LEU A 164 18.38 13.90 4.04
C LEU A 164 19.00 14.12 2.64
N PRO A 165 20.11 13.44 2.27
CA PRO A 165 20.61 13.48 0.89
C PRO A 165 19.58 13.11 -0.18
N GLU A 166 18.75 12.09 0.05
CA GLU A 166 17.74 11.64 -0.92
C GLU A 166 16.70 12.73 -1.18
N VAL A 167 16.17 13.31 -0.09
CA VAL A 167 15.21 14.41 -0.13
C VAL A 167 15.74 15.61 -0.92
N LEU A 168 17.02 15.96 -0.74
CA LEU A 168 17.67 17.03 -1.50
C LEU A 168 17.81 16.69 -2.99
N VAL A 169 18.10 15.44 -3.32
CA VAL A 169 18.21 14.95 -4.70
C VAL A 169 16.83 14.96 -5.38
N GLN A 170 15.77 14.54 -4.70
CA GLN A 170 14.39 14.59 -5.18
C GLN A 170 13.96 16.04 -5.45
N ALA A 171 14.18 16.95 -4.50
CA ALA A 171 13.87 18.38 -4.68
C ALA A 171 14.62 18.98 -5.88
N ALA A 172 15.92 18.66 -6.02
CA ALA A 172 16.72 19.08 -7.16
C ALA A 172 16.18 18.52 -8.48
N ALA A 173 15.74 17.25 -8.51
CA ALA A 173 15.16 16.61 -9.69
C ALA A 173 13.87 17.31 -10.11
N ALA A 174 12.96 17.61 -9.18
CA ALA A 174 11.71 18.33 -9.45
C ALA A 174 11.97 19.71 -10.07
N VAL A 175 12.90 20.49 -9.50
CA VAL A 175 13.31 21.80 -10.02
C VAL A 175 13.94 21.70 -11.41
N LEU A 176 14.80 20.70 -11.64
CA LEU A 176 15.48 20.54 -12.93
C LEU A 176 14.56 20.03 -14.02
N PHE A 177 13.62 19.14 -13.70
CA PHE A 177 12.55 18.76 -14.63
C PHE A 177 11.71 19.98 -15.04
N PHE A 178 11.33 20.83 -14.08
CA PHE A 178 10.67 22.11 -14.38
C PHE A 178 11.51 22.95 -15.35
N ARG A 179 12.83 23.06 -15.14
CA ARG A 179 13.73 23.88 -15.98
C ARG A 179 14.00 23.30 -17.37
N VAL A 180 14.10 21.97 -17.51
CA VAL A 180 14.44 21.31 -18.79
C VAL A 180 13.23 21.24 -19.73
N MET A 181 12.02 21.02 -19.20
CA MET A 181 10.79 20.84 -20.00
C MET A 181 10.18 22.17 -20.48
N ARG A 182 11.01 23.11 -20.97
CA ARG A 182 10.55 24.48 -21.33
C ARG A 182 9.53 24.51 -22.47
N THR A 183 9.46 23.46 -23.27
CA THR A 183 8.52 23.35 -24.40
C THR A 183 7.09 23.01 -23.96
N VAL A 184 6.92 22.58 -22.71
CA VAL A 184 5.62 22.20 -22.13
C VAL A 184 4.94 23.44 -21.53
N ALA A 185 3.60 23.43 -21.53
CA ALA A 185 2.78 24.49 -20.95
C ALA A 185 3.16 24.77 -19.48
N LEU A 186 3.33 26.06 -19.15
CA LEU A 186 3.75 26.53 -17.83
C LEU A 186 2.88 25.99 -16.67
N PRO A 187 1.53 25.94 -16.77
CA PRO A 187 0.70 25.46 -15.65
C PRO A 187 0.99 24.00 -15.28
N LEU A 188 1.20 23.12 -16.26
CA LEU A 188 1.53 21.71 -16.01
C LEU A 188 2.89 21.58 -15.32
N ARG A 189 3.86 22.38 -15.75
CA ARG A 189 5.20 22.40 -15.14
C ARG A 189 5.16 22.91 -13.71
N LEU A 190 4.40 23.97 -13.45
CA LEU A 190 4.26 24.56 -12.13
C LEU A 190 3.53 23.61 -11.17
N ALA A 191 2.46 22.94 -11.63
CA ALA A 191 1.79 21.90 -10.86
C ALA A 191 2.76 20.75 -10.49
N ALA A 192 3.52 20.25 -11.46
CA ALA A 192 4.54 19.23 -11.19
C ALA A 192 5.60 19.73 -10.20
N LEU A 193 6.06 20.98 -10.31
CA LEU A 193 7.04 21.55 -9.38
C LEU A 193 6.50 21.64 -7.96
N VAL A 194 5.30 22.17 -7.77
CA VAL A 194 4.68 22.35 -6.45
C VAL A 194 4.48 20.99 -5.79
N VAL A 195 3.83 20.05 -6.49
CA VAL A 195 3.57 18.72 -5.93
C VAL A 195 4.87 17.98 -5.62
N GLY A 196 5.88 18.06 -6.49
CA GLY A 196 7.17 17.40 -6.27
C GLY A 196 8.05 18.01 -5.17
N LEU A 197 7.69 19.19 -4.66
CA LEU A 197 8.39 19.84 -3.54
C LEU A 197 7.67 19.68 -2.20
N LEU A 198 6.41 19.23 -2.18
CA LEU A 198 5.63 19.06 -0.93
C LEU A 198 6.33 18.10 0.04
N GLU A 199 6.70 16.92 -0.42
CA GLU A 199 7.36 15.89 0.39
C GLU A 199 8.75 16.34 0.89
N PRO A 200 9.67 16.84 0.04
CA PRO A 200 10.95 17.36 0.52
C PRO A 200 10.86 18.49 1.55
N VAL A 201 9.89 19.39 1.37
CA VAL A 201 9.65 20.47 2.34
C VAL A 201 9.13 19.90 3.65
N GLY A 202 8.22 18.92 3.60
CA GLY A 202 7.70 18.23 4.78
C GLY A 202 8.80 17.59 5.62
N VAL A 203 9.70 16.82 4.98
CA VAL A 203 10.82 16.18 5.69
C VAL A 203 11.79 17.20 6.27
N LEU A 204 12.08 18.29 5.54
CA LEU A 204 12.94 19.37 6.05
C LEU A 204 12.31 20.10 7.24
N VAL A 205 11.00 20.35 7.20
CA VAL A 205 10.28 20.95 8.34
C VAL A 205 10.35 20.03 9.54
N HIS A 206 10.06 18.73 9.37
CA HIS A 206 10.15 17.74 10.45
C HIS A 206 11.56 17.67 11.06
N ALA A 207 12.60 17.63 10.23
CA ALA A 207 13.99 17.63 10.69
C ALA A 207 14.40 18.93 11.41
N MET A 208 13.76 20.06 11.10
CA MET A 208 14.03 21.35 11.74
C MET A 208 13.22 21.58 13.00
N THR A 209 12.01 21.04 13.09
CA THR A 209 11.11 21.24 14.23
C THR A 209 11.23 20.08 15.21
N TRP A 210 11.96 20.28 16.32
CA TRP A 210 11.95 19.41 17.51
C TRP A 210 10.58 19.37 18.24
N ILE A 211 9.48 19.67 17.55
CA ILE A 211 8.16 19.90 18.13
C ILE A 211 7.29 18.67 17.85
N ASP A 212 6.81 18.05 18.94
CA ASP A 212 5.74 17.06 18.96
C ASP A 212 4.55 17.59 18.17
N SER A 213 4.32 17.03 16.97
CA SER A 213 3.33 17.59 16.05
C SER A 213 2.52 16.50 15.37
N ALA A 214 1.63 15.91 16.16
CA ALA A 214 0.51 15.11 15.66
C ALA A 214 -0.25 15.81 14.51
N ALA A 215 -0.37 17.15 14.55
CA ALA A 215 -1.00 17.93 13.48
C ALA A 215 -0.18 17.99 12.17
N LEU A 216 1.15 17.84 12.23
CA LEU A 216 1.97 17.73 11.02
C LEU A 216 1.86 16.34 10.40
N TYR A 217 1.62 15.31 11.22
CA TYR A 217 1.45 13.93 10.78
C TYR A 217 0.25 13.76 9.85
N ASP A 218 -0.88 14.41 10.15
CA ASP A 218 -2.07 14.40 9.26
C ASP A 218 -1.80 15.04 7.90
N VAL A 219 -1.05 16.14 7.84
CA VAL A 219 -0.67 16.80 6.58
C VAL A 219 0.41 16.01 5.85
N LEU A 220 1.32 15.35 6.57
CA LEU A 220 2.36 14.47 6.04
C LEU A 220 1.80 13.13 5.55
N SER A 221 0.66 12.67 6.05
CA SER A 221 -0.03 11.47 5.55
C SER A 221 -0.44 11.59 4.08
N MET A 222 -0.63 12.82 3.57
CA MET A 222 -0.81 13.10 2.14
C MET A 222 0.46 12.85 1.31
N GLY A 223 1.62 12.66 1.94
CA GLY A 223 2.90 12.37 1.30
C GLY A 223 2.82 11.18 0.35
N VAL A 224 2.11 10.12 0.77
CA VAL A 224 1.88 8.90 -0.03
C VAL A 224 1.18 9.20 -1.36
N ALA A 225 0.28 10.18 -1.40
CA ALA A 225 -0.42 10.59 -2.62
C ALA A 225 0.36 11.63 -3.45
N SER A 226 1.21 12.43 -2.82
CA SER A 226 1.94 13.51 -3.50
C SER A 226 2.96 12.97 -4.52
N TRP A 227 3.70 11.92 -4.16
CA TRP A 227 4.69 11.28 -5.04
C TRP A 227 4.09 10.73 -6.35
N PRO A 228 3.05 9.88 -6.35
CA PRO A 228 2.51 9.33 -7.59
C PRO A 228 1.90 10.42 -8.46
N VAL A 229 1.25 11.43 -7.87
CA VAL A 229 0.73 12.60 -8.60
C VAL A 229 1.88 13.34 -9.27
N TRP A 230 2.99 13.57 -8.57
CA TRP A 230 4.18 14.20 -9.15
C TRP A 230 4.76 13.40 -10.33
N VAL A 231 4.92 12.08 -10.18
CA VAL A 231 5.44 11.22 -11.26
C VAL A 231 4.51 11.28 -12.47
N VAL A 232 3.19 11.18 -12.29
CA VAL A 232 2.21 11.28 -13.39
C VAL A 232 2.30 12.62 -14.11
N LEU A 233 2.33 13.74 -13.38
CA LEU A 233 2.47 15.07 -13.97
C LEU A 233 3.78 15.20 -14.77
N THR A 234 4.87 14.65 -14.24
CA THR A 234 6.18 14.62 -14.91
C THR A 234 6.14 13.77 -16.17
N LEU A 235 5.49 12.60 -16.16
CA LEU A 235 5.33 11.74 -17.34
C LEU A 235 4.52 12.41 -18.45
N VAL A 236 3.43 13.10 -18.09
CA VAL A 236 2.62 13.87 -19.06
C VAL A 236 3.47 14.99 -19.67
N ALA A 237 4.29 15.66 -18.87
CA ALA A 237 5.20 16.69 -19.36
C ALA A 237 6.30 16.10 -20.28
N GLN A 238 6.93 14.98 -19.89
CA GLN A 238 7.91 14.27 -20.71
C GLN A 238 7.32 13.80 -22.06
N ALA A 239 6.08 13.31 -22.03
CA ALA A 239 5.37 12.88 -23.24
C ALA A 239 5.09 14.04 -24.19
N LYS A 240 4.75 15.23 -23.67
CA LYS A 240 4.52 16.44 -24.45
C LYS A 240 5.81 17.06 -25.00
N ASP A 241 6.90 16.99 -24.26
CA ASP A 241 8.21 17.52 -24.70
C ASP A 241 8.82 16.66 -25.82
N GLY A 242 8.49 15.36 -25.87
CA GLY A 242 8.81 14.48 -26.99
C GLY A 242 10.27 14.00 -27.07
N ARG A 243 11.16 14.45 -26.17
CA ARG A 243 12.53 13.93 -26.02
C ARG A 243 12.57 12.47 -25.54
N TRP A 244 11.65 12.13 -24.65
CA TRP A 244 11.60 10.83 -23.98
C TRP A 244 10.91 9.78 -24.84
N ARG A 245 11.49 8.58 -24.91
CA ARG A 245 10.92 7.46 -25.65
C ARG A 245 9.74 6.86 -24.89
N ARG A 246 8.84 6.20 -25.64
CA ARG A 246 7.72 5.43 -25.07
C ARG A 246 8.18 4.45 -23.98
N GLY A 247 9.32 3.78 -24.17
CA GLY A 247 9.84 2.84 -23.17
C GLY A 247 10.29 3.50 -21.86
N THR A 248 10.64 4.79 -21.86
CA THR A 248 10.93 5.55 -20.65
C THR A 248 9.62 5.93 -19.96
N LEU A 249 8.64 6.41 -20.74
CA LEU A 249 7.32 6.76 -20.22
C LEU A 249 6.59 5.56 -19.60
N TRP A 250 6.68 4.38 -20.21
CA TRP A 250 6.10 3.15 -19.66
C TRP A 250 6.74 2.71 -18.35
N ALA A 251 8.08 2.81 -18.24
CA ALA A 251 8.77 2.47 -17.01
C ALA A 251 8.30 3.39 -15.85
N GLY A 252 8.22 4.69 -16.10
CA GLY A 252 7.73 5.62 -15.08
C GLY A 252 6.23 5.45 -14.78
N ALA A 253 5.41 5.07 -15.76
CA ALA A 253 3.99 4.80 -15.53
C ALA A 253 3.77 3.58 -14.62
N ILE A 254 4.61 2.54 -14.75
CA ILE A 254 4.60 1.38 -13.84
C ILE A 254 5.04 1.82 -12.45
N ALA A 255 6.11 2.62 -12.34
CA ALA A 255 6.56 3.16 -11.05
C ALA A 255 5.45 4.01 -10.38
N ALA A 256 4.78 4.89 -11.12
CA ALA A 256 3.68 5.72 -10.61
C ALA A 256 2.45 4.90 -10.17
N ALA A 257 2.23 3.73 -10.78
CA ALA A 257 1.16 2.82 -10.38
C ALA A 257 1.50 2.05 -9.09
N GLY A 258 2.76 2.06 -8.65
CA GLY A 258 3.24 1.30 -7.50
C GLY A 258 2.37 1.44 -6.25
N PRO A 259 2.12 2.66 -5.75
CA PRO A 259 1.27 2.88 -4.56
C PRO A 259 -0.19 2.41 -4.73
N VAL A 260 -0.68 2.29 -5.97
CA VAL A 260 -2.03 1.79 -6.28
C VAL A 260 -2.05 0.26 -6.40
N LEU A 261 -0.95 -0.32 -6.86
CA LEU A 261 -0.75 -1.77 -6.97
C LEU A 261 -0.37 -2.40 -5.62
N MET A 262 0.26 -1.62 -4.76
CA MET A 262 0.56 -1.94 -3.37
C MET A 262 -0.15 -0.93 -2.48
N PRO A 263 -1.44 -1.13 -2.19
CA PRO A 263 -2.05 -0.36 -1.13
C PRO A 263 -1.20 -0.58 0.12
N GLN A 264 -0.62 0.49 0.65
CA GLN A 264 0.22 0.60 1.86
C GLN A 264 -0.57 0.24 3.14
N LEU A 265 -1.55 -0.63 3.01
CA LEU A 265 -2.40 -1.04 4.11
C LEU A 265 -1.55 -2.00 4.95
N GLU A 266 -1.20 -1.51 6.14
CA GLU A 266 -0.72 -2.26 7.29
C GLU A 266 -1.73 -3.35 7.63
N PHE A 267 -1.77 -4.40 6.81
CA PHE A 267 -2.67 -5.52 6.99
C PHE A 267 -1.99 -6.54 7.91
N PRO A 268 -2.60 -6.89 9.05
CA PRO A 268 -2.13 -8.00 9.89
C PRO A 268 -2.30 -9.39 9.25
N PHE A 269 -2.87 -9.47 8.04
CA PHE A 269 -3.28 -10.74 7.41
C PHE A 269 -2.32 -11.32 6.37
N VAL A 270 -1.25 -10.63 5.98
CA VAL A 270 -0.27 -11.22 5.06
C VAL A 270 0.79 -11.98 5.86
N ARG A 271 0.57 -13.29 6.02
CA ARG A 271 1.63 -14.29 6.30
C ARG A 271 2.80 -14.29 5.30
N SER A 272 2.86 -13.30 4.41
CA SER A 272 3.89 -13.12 3.41
C SER A 272 4.30 -11.67 3.30
N PHE A 273 4.83 -11.10 4.39
CA PHE A 273 5.63 -9.87 4.37
C PHE A 273 6.56 -9.80 3.13
N ALA A 274 7.13 -10.94 2.73
CA ALA A 274 7.99 -11.08 1.56
C ALA A 274 7.30 -10.89 0.19
N TRP A 275 5.98 -11.08 0.04
CA TRP A 275 5.26 -10.71 -1.20
C TRP A 275 5.14 -9.19 -1.34
N PHE A 276 4.81 -8.50 -0.24
CA PHE A 276 4.71 -7.04 -0.21
C PHE A 276 6.07 -6.40 -0.47
N GLU A 277 7.10 -6.78 0.29
CA GLU A 277 8.49 -6.39 0.05
C GLU A 277 8.94 -6.71 -1.38
N GLY A 278 8.64 -7.91 -1.88
CA GLY A 278 9.02 -8.35 -3.21
C GLY A 278 8.40 -7.49 -4.33
N ILE A 279 7.12 -7.14 -4.23
CA ILE A 279 6.46 -6.26 -5.21
C ILE A 279 7.00 -4.83 -5.09
N GLY A 280 7.28 -4.34 -3.89
CA GLY A 280 7.92 -3.03 -3.66
C GLY A 280 9.26 -2.92 -4.38
N LEU A 281 10.14 -3.90 -4.16
CA LEU A 281 11.42 -3.96 -4.86
C LEU A 281 11.28 -4.06 -6.38
N LEU A 282 10.23 -4.72 -6.87
CA LEU A 282 9.95 -4.81 -8.30
C LEU A 282 9.48 -3.46 -8.87
N ILE A 283 8.72 -2.66 -8.13
CA ILE A 283 8.35 -1.29 -8.49
C ILE A 283 9.60 -0.40 -8.51
N ASP A 284 10.48 -0.52 -7.52
CA ASP A 284 11.74 0.23 -7.45
C ASP A 284 12.65 -0.03 -8.65
N VAL A 285 12.65 -1.26 -9.15
CA VAL A 285 13.33 -1.61 -10.42
C VAL A 285 12.83 -0.74 -11.57
N PHE A 286 11.51 -0.56 -11.72
CA PHE A 286 10.95 0.29 -12.76
C PHE A 286 11.26 1.77 -12.53
N MET A 287 11.29 2.21 -11.28
CA MET A 287 11.71 3.56 -10.89
C MET A 287 13.16 3.83 -11.32
N VAL A 288 14.10 2.94 -10.97
CA VAL A 288 15.51 3.00 -11.38
C VAL A 288 15.66 3.04 -12.91
N VAL A 289 14.91 2.19 -13.62
CA VAL A 289 14.91 2.19 -15.10
C VAL A 289 14.39 3.51 -15.67
N TRP A 290 13.31 4.06 -15.09
CA TRP A 290 12.76 5.34 -15.51
C TRP A 290 13.74 6.49 -15.27
N LEU A 291 14.34 6.59 -14.09
CA LEU A 291 15.32 7.62 -13.74
C LEU A 291 16.56 7.53 -14.64
N GLY A 292 17.17 6.35 -14.76
CA GLY A 292 18.37 6.15 -15.57
C GLY A 292 18.14 6.38 -17.07
N ARG A 293 16.97 5.96 -17.61
CA ARG A 293 16.60 6.29 -18.99
C ARG A 293 16.32 7.78 -19.16
N SER A 294 15.62 8.41 -18.22
CA SER A 294 15.34 9.85 -18.25
C SER A 294 16.65 10.65 -18.27
N ALA A 295 17.65 10.25 -17.47
CA ALA A 295 18.98 10.87 -17.44
C ALA A 295 19.70 10.79 -18.81
N ARG A 296 19.61 9.63 -19.46
CA ARG A 296 20.20 9.42 -20.79
C ARG A 296 19.51 10.27 -21.85
N GLU A 297 18.18 10.36 -21.79
CA GLU A 297 17.34 10.99 -22.81
C GLU A 297 17.20 12.50 -22.65
N ALA A 298 17.45 13.06 -21.46
CA ALA A 298 17.35 14.50 -21.17
C ALA A 298 18.14 15.39 -22.15
N GLY A 299 19.29 14.90 -22.64
CA GLY A 299 20.14 15.63 -23.58
C GLY A 299 19.75 15.51 -25.06
N ARG A 300 18.64 14.86 -25.39
CA ARG A 300 18.12 14.82 -26.77
C ARG A 300 17.41 16.11 -27.10
N GLU A 301 17.41 16.47 -28.39
CA GLU A 301 16.61 17.59 -28.86
C GLU A 301 15.11 17.24 -28.77
N PRO A 302 14.26 18.16 -28.30
CA PRO A 302 12.83 17.95 -28.30
C PRO A 302 12.36 17.78 -29.73
N LYS A 303 11.49 16.78 -29.94
CA LYS A 303 10.77 16.67 -31.20
C LYS A 303 9.81 17.84 -31.23
N VAL A 304 10.25 18.96 -31.78
CA VAL A 304 9.34 20.01 -32.23
C VAL A 304 8.32 19.25 -33.05
N ALA A 305 7.05 19.33 -32.63
CA ALA A 305 5.95 18.85 -33.45
C ALA A 305 5.93 19.79 -34.66
N THR A 306 6.86 19.57 -35.59
CA THR A 306 6.82 20.09 -36.93
C THR A 306 5.47 19.59 -37.39
N GLY A 307 4.50 20.50 -37.39
CA GLY A 307 3.17 20.19 -37.88
C GLY A 307 3.36 19.47 -39.20
N ALA A 308 2.52 18.47 -39.45
CA ALA A 308 2.38 17.82 -40.73
C ALA A 308 2.09 18.89 -41.82
N LEU A 309 3.12 19.65 -42.18
CA LEU A 309 3.25 20.36 -43.42
C LEU A 309 3.34 19.20 -44.40
N ALA A 310 2.25 19.02 -45.14
CA ALA A 310 2.10 17.99 -46.14
C ALA A 310 3.43 17.81 -46.87
N GLU A 311 4.04 16.62 -46.76
CA GLU A 311 4.97 16.15 -47.76
C GLU A 311 4.20 16.21 -49.08
N GLY A 312 4.48 17.26 -49.85
CA GLY A 312 4.03 17.40 -51.20
C GLY A 312 4.45 16.15 -51.95
N THR A 313 3.46 15.39 -52.38
CA THR A 313 3.60 14.28 -53.32
C THR A 313 4.45 14.76 -54.48
N THR A 314 5.71 14.31 -54.54
CA THR A 314 6.54 14.45 -55.73
C THR A 314 5.83 13.67 -56.83
N GLY A 315 5.45 14.40 -57.88
CA GLY A 315 4.63 13.90 -58.97
C GLY A 315 5.26 12.70 -59.66
N THR A 316 4.50 11.61 -59.72
CA THR A 316 4.65 10.60 -60.76
C THR A 316 3.86 11.05 -61.98
N THR A 317 4.58 11.27 -63.07
CA THR A 317 4.10 11.47 -64.45
C THR A 317 2.96 10.51 -64.82
N PRO A 318 1.85 10.96 -65.43
CA PRO A 318 0.84 10.08 -65.97
C PRO A 318 1.19 9.72 -67.42
N GLU A 319 1.57 8.45 -67.67
CA GLU A 319 1.40 7.84 -68.99
C GLU A 319 -0.07 7.44 -69.14
N GLY A 320 -0.65 7.83 -70.28
CA GLY A 320 -2.07 7.72 -70.54
C GLY A 320 -2.53 6.32 -70.95
N THR A 321 -3.84 6.07 -70.82
CA THR A 321 -4.56 5.21 -71.77
C THR A 321 -6.07 5.52 -71.71
N THR A 322 -6.60 5.90 -72.88
CA THR A 322 -7.92 5.56 -73.46
C THR A 322 -9.21 5.68 -72.65
N SER A 323 -9.96 6.71 -73.03
CA SER A 323 -11.39 6.71 -73.41
C SER A 323 -12.16 5.38 -73.32
N ALA A 324 -13.24 5.39 -72.54
CA ALA A 324 -14.45 4.61 -72.82
C ALA A 324 -15.72 5.37 -72.35
N THR A 325 -16.65 5.49 -73.29
CA THR A 325 -17.99 6.10 -73.25
C THR A 325 -18.94 5.36 -72.29
N PRO A 326 -19.99 6.01 -71.76
CA PRO A 326 -21.36 5.62 -72.15
C PRO A 326 -22.26 6.85 -72.35
N LYS A 327 -22.85 7.04 -73.54
CA LYS A 327 -24.20 6.62 -73.97
C LYS A 327 -25.30 7.05 -73.00
N GLY A 328 -26.11 7.98 -73.50
CA GLY A 328 -27.25 8.58 -72.84
C GLY A 328 -28.44 7.66 -72.65
N GLY A 329 -29.37 8.16 -71.84
CA GLY A 329 -30.71 7.65 -71.63
C GLY A 329 -31.61 8.81 -71.25
N THR A 330 -32.36 9.27 -72.24
CA THR A 330 -33.34 10.36 -72.22
C THR A 330 -34.64 9.90 -71.56
N GLY A 331 -35.35 10.85 -70.92
CA GLY A 331 -36.81 10.88 -70.92
C GLY A 331 -37.52 10.56 -69.60
N ALA A 332 -38.07 11.61 -68.96
CA ALA A 332 -39.52 11.79 -68.73
C ALA A 332 -39.78 12.74 -67.54
N THR A 333 -40.27 13.93 -67.86
CA THR A 333 -41.16 14.80 -67.06
C THR A 333 -42.62 14.55 -67.53
N PRO A 334 -43.70 15.17 -66.99
CA PRO A 334 -43.86 16.07 -65.83
C PRO A 334 -45.13 15.78 -64.97
N GLU A 335 -45.43 16.68 -64.03
CA GLU A 335 -46.74 17.11 -63.44
C GLU A 335 -46.66 17.21 -61.90
N ASP A 336 -47.28 18.15 -61.20
CA ASP A 336 -47.70 19.53 -61.47
C ASP A 336 -48.09 20.17 -60.11
N ALA A 337 -48.13 21.50 -60.07
CA ALA A 337 -48.93 22.41 -59.20
C ALA A 337 -48.98 22.17 -57.67
N THR A 338 -48.62 23.09 -56.78
CA THR A 338 -49.23 24.41 -56.45
C THR A 338 -48.42 24.92 -55.23
N GLY A 339 -48.09 26.19 -54.98
CA GLY A 339 -48.81 27.45 -55.11
C GLY A 339 -48.65 28.23 -53.78
N THR A 340 -48.48 29.56 -53.89
CA THR A 340 -48.61 30.65 -52.88
C THR A 340 -47.37 31.20 -52.14
N THR A 341 -46.85 32.30 -52.70
CA THR A 341 -46.38 33.56 -52.04
C THR A 341 -47.60 34.35 -51.49
N PRO A 342 -47.48 35.38 -50.60
CA PRO A 342 -46.87 36.71 -50.87
C PRO A 342 -46.09 37.29 -49.63
N GLU A 343 -45.02 38.10 -49.70
CA GLU A 343 -44.83 39.54 -50.03
C GLU A 343 -44.18 40.30 -48.85
N GLY A 344 -43.43 41.37 -49.19
CA GLY A 344 -42.86 42.41 -48.30
C GLY A 344 -41.33 42.29 -48.14
N GLY A 345 -40.45 43.04 -48.84
CA GLY A 345 -40.46 44.47 -49.18
C GLY A 345 -39.92 45.24 -47.97
N THR A 346 -38.65 45.64 -47.87
CA THR A 346 -37.92 46.79 -48.48
C THR A 346 -36.42 46.61 -48.12
N GLY A 347 -35.37 47.05 -48.83
CA GLY A 347 -35.14 48.16 -49.76
C GLY A 347 -34.06 49.09 -49.16
N ALA A 348 -32.80 49.00 -49.63
CA ALA A 348 -31.79 50.09 -49.65
C ALA A 348 -30.41 49.63 -50.21
N GLU A 349 -30.21 49.78 -51.52
CA GLU A 349 -29.17 50.62 -52.21
C GLU A 349 -28.10 51.30 -51.31
N SER A 350 -26.81 51.52 -51.64
CA SER A 350 -25.92 51.26 -52.79
C SER A 350 -24.47 51.71 -52.47
N VAL A 351 -23.56 51.46 -53.42
CA VAL A 351 -22.21 52.05 -53.65
C VAL A 351 -21.08 51.44 -52.79
N GLY A 352 -19.99 50.86 -53.29
CA GLY A 352 -19.35 50.87 -54.60
C GLY A 352 -17.95 51.48 -54.48
N ALA A 353 -16.89 50.68 -54.33
CA ALA A 353 -15.51 51.10 -54.64
C ALA A 353 -14.51 49.93 -54.70
N ALA A 354 -14.04 49.69 -55.93
CA ALA A 354 -12.68 49.33 -56.37
C ALA A 354 -11.70 48.57 -55.43
N GLY A 355 -11.32 47.37 -55.90
CA GLY A 355 -9.96 47.14 -56.41
C GLY A 355 -8.83 46.88 -55.41
N ALA A 356 -8.49 45.61 -55.19
CA ALA A 356 -7.10 45.18 -55.01
C ALA A 356 -6.95 43.68 -55.30
N ARG A 357 -6.22 43.40 -56.38
CA ARG A 357 -5.65 42.10 -56.73
C ARG A 357 -4.63 41.73 -55.63
N SER A 358 -4.85 40.63 -54.90
CA SER A 358 -3.83 40.04 -54.02
C SER A 358 -3.64 38.57 -54.35
N GLU A 359 -2.37 38.21 -54.48
CA GLU A 359 -1.86 36.92 -54.89
C GLU A 359 -2.07 35.85 -53.80
N GLY A 360 -2.52 34.66 -54.22
CA GLY A 360 -1.96 33.39 -53.78
C GLY A 360 -1.82 33.11 -52.27
N ALA A 361 -2.85 33.31 -51.46
CA ALA A 361 -2.92 32.68 -50.14
C ALA A 361 -3.41 31.22 -50.29
N VAL A 362 -2.49 30.26 -50.16
CA VAL A 362 -2.83 28.84 -49.98
C VAL A 362 -3.78 28.72 -48.80
N GLY A 363 -5.05 28.40 -49.09
CA GLY A 363 -6.11 28.34 -48.11
C GLY A 363 -5.79 27.33 -47.01
N ALA A 364 -5.37 27.83 -45.85
CA ALA A 364 -5.43 27.08 -44.61
C ALA A 364 -6.90 26.73 -44.37
N ALA A 365 -7.21 25.43 -44.47
CA ALA A 365 -8.56 24.92 -44.23
C ALA A 365 -9.13 25.55 -42.95
N PRO A 366 -10.33 26.16 -43.00
CA PRO A 366 -10.90 26.83 -41.84
C PRO A 366 -11.01 25.81 -40.70
N LYS A 367 -10.26 26.02 -39.62
CA LYS A 367 -10.41 25.26 -38.38
C LYS A 367 -11.87 25.39 -37.96
N ARG A 368 -12.63 24.30 -38.08
CA ARG A 368 -14.05 24.27 -37.70
C ARG A 368 -14.16 24.87 -36.29
N PRO A 369 -14.99 25.91 -36.08
CA PRO A 369 -15.13 26.51 -34.77
C PRO A 369 -15.55 25.44 -33.76
N LEU A 370 -14.88 25.41 -32.61
CA LEU A 370 -15.20 24.54 -31.46
C LEU A 370 -16.57 24.93 -30.89
N ARG A 371 -17.65 24.63 -31.59
CA ARG A 371 -19.01 25.07 -31.22
C ARG A 371 -19.70 24.16 -30.18
N TRP A 372 -19.00 23.15 -29.65
CA TRP A 372 -19.55 22.07 -28.80
C TRP A 372 -18.84 21.90 -27.45
N TRP A 373 -18.08 22.91 -27.01
CA TRP A 373 -17.41 22.90 -25.70
C TRP A 373 -18.31 22.62 -24.49
N PRO A 374 -19.54 23.15 -24.37
CA PRO A 374 -20.36 22.92 -23.18
C PRO A 374 -20.73 21.45 -23.00
N VAL A 375 -21.03 20.72 -24.08
CA VAL A 375 -21.37 19.28 -24.02
C VAL A 375 -20.18 18.45 -23.54
N GLN A 376 -18.97 18.81 -23.98
CA GLN A 376 -17.74 18.13 -23.58
C GLN A 376 -17.41 18.40 -22.10
N GLY A 377 -17.62 19.64 -21.63
CA GLY A 377 -17.47 19.99 -20.21
C GLY A 377 -18.45 19.21 -19.33
N VAL A 378 -19.73 19.15 -19.70
CA VAL A 378 -20.75 18.41 -18.94
C VAL A 378 -20.40 16.91 -18.88
N ALA A 379 -19.93 16.31 -19.97
CA ALA A 379 -19.53 14.90 -19.98
C ALA A 379 -18.43 14.58 -18.96
N VAL A 380 -17.50 15.52 -18.72
CA VAL A 380 -16.41 15.39 -17.75
C VAL A 380 -16.88 15.63 -16.31
N VAL A 381 -17.83 16.55 -16.10
CA VAL A 381 -18.31 16.93 -14.75
C VAL A 381 -19.26 15.88 -14.16
N VAL A 382 -20.13 15.29 -14.97
CA VAL A 382 -21.17 14.36 -14.50
C VAL A 382 -20.66 13.18 -13.65
N PRO A 383 -19.58 12.45 -14.00
CA PRO A 383 -19.03 11.38 -13.17
C PRO A 383 -18.21 11.90 -11.99
N LEU A 384 -17.82 13.18 -12.01
CA LEU A 384 -17.04 13.81 -10.93
C LEU A 384 -17.93 14.18 -9.74
N VAL A 385 -19.22 14.49 -9.97
CA VAL A 385 -20.17 14.85 -8.90
C VAL A 385 -20.30 13.75 -7.85
N PRO A 386 -20.63 12.48 -8.20
CA PRO A 386 -20.76 11.44 -7.20
C PRO A 386 -19.42 11.12 -6.52
N ALA A 387 -18.32 11.15 -7.27
CA ALA A 387 -16.97 11.00 -6.73
C ALA A 387 -16.61 12.09 -5.70
N ALA A 388 -16.92 13.35 -5.99
CA ALA A 388 -16.63 14.46 -5.09
C ALA A 388 -17.45 14.37 -3.80
N VAL A 389 -18.73 14.00 -3.87
CA VAL A 389 -19.55 13.83 -2.67
C VAL A 389 -19.07 12.65 -1.83
N ASN A 390 -18.72 11.53 -2.46
CA ASN A 390 -18.15 10.39 -1.75
C ASN A 390 -16.81 10.75 -1.06
N CYS A 391 -15.91 11.45 -1.75
CA CYS A 391 -14.66 11.92 -1.15
C CYS A 391 -14.88 12.90 0.00
N VAL A 392 -15.89 13.78 -0.08
CA VAL A 392 -16.24 14.72 1.02
C VAL A 392 -16.75 13.96 2.25
N ASN A 393 -17.40 12.82 2.05
CA ASN A 393 -17.88 11.95 3.13
C ASN A 393 -16.84 10.91 3.59
N GLY A 394 -15.58 11.02 3.14
CA GLY A 394 -14.52 10.06 3.49
C GLY A 394 -14.64 8.69 2.81
N VAL A 395 -15.57 8.52 1.86
CA VAL A 395 -15.77 7.27 1.12
C VAL A 395 -15.01 7.35 -0.21
N PHE A 396 -13.96 6.55 -0.38
CA PHE A 396 -13.16 6.58 -1.61
C PHE A 396 -13.56 5.50 -2.63
N THR A 397 -14.44 4.59 -2.26
CA THR A 397 -14.91 3.46 -3.09
C THR A 397 -16.14 3.82 -3.92
N TRP A 398 -16.27 3.23 -5.10
CA TRP A 398 -17.45 3.38 -5.95
C TRP A 398 -18.58 2.40 -5.57
N VAL A 399 -18.28 1.11 -5.43
CA VAL A 399 -19.25 0.05 -5.11
C VAL A 399 -18.90 -0.68 -3.82
N GLY A 400 -17.61 -0.79 -3.50
CA GLY A 400 -17.08 -1.77 -2.57
C GLY A 400 -17.20 -3.20 -3.11
N PRO A 401 -16.57 -4.20 -2.47
CA PRO A 401 -16.85 -5.61 -2.73
C PRO A 401 -18.21 -5.96 -2.11
N ARG A 402 -19.31 -5.63 -2.79
CA ARG A 402 -20.68 -5.89 -2.30
C ARG A 402 -21.47 -6.77 -3.29
N GLY A 403 -22.44 -7.51 -2.77
CA GLY A 403 -23.36 -8.35 -3.56
C GLY A 403 -22.67 -9.47 -4.35
N ALA A 404 -23.12 -9.70 -5.58
CA ALA A 404 -22.59 -10.76 -6.45
C ALA A 404 -21.09 -10.61 -6.72
N ILE A 405 -20.57 -9.38 -6.70
CA ILE A 405 -19.15 -9.10 -6.88
C ILE A 405 -18.34 -9.63 -5.69
N ALA A 406 -18.82 -9.42 -4.46
CA ALA A 406 -18.21 -10.00 -3.25
C ALA A 406 -18.20 -11.53 -3.29
N SER A 407 -19.35 -12.13 -3.65
CA SER A 407 -19.50 -13.58 -3.75
C SER A 407 -18.55 -14.20 -4.79
N TRP A 408 -18.28 -13.47 -5.89
CA TRP A 408 -17.35 -13.91 -6.92
C TRP A 408 -15.91 -13.97 -6.42
N PHE A 409 -15.48 -12.98 -5.63
CA PHE A 409 -14.14 -12.98 -5.01
C PHE A 409 -13.98 -14.08 -3.96
N ALA A 410 -15.03 -14.35 -3.18
CA ALA A 410 -15.02 -15.43 -2.19
C ALA A 410 -14.81 -16.82 -2.85
N GLY A 411 -15.33 -17.05 -4.06
CA GLY A 411 -15.26 -18.35 -4.74
C GLY A 411 -14.11 -18.55 -5.72
N ASN A 412 -13.61 -17.49 -6.39
CA ASN A 412 -12.75 -17.65 -7.59
C ASN A 412 -11.31 -17.08 -7.46
N GLY A 413 -10.90 -16.61 -6.27
CA GLY A 413 -9.51 -16.30 -5.97
C GLY A 413 -9.28 -14.94 -5.31
N TRP A 414 -8.78 -14.99 -4.08
CA TRP A 414 -8.42 -13.84 -3.23
C TRP A 414 -7.50 -12.81 -3.92
N PHE A 415 -6.66 -13.24 -4.86
CA PHE A 415 -5.70 -12.39 -5.57
C PHE A 415 -6.34 -11.34 -6.50
N MET A 416 -7.61 -11.49 -6.89
CA MET A 416 -8.31 -10.48 -7.70
C MET A 416 -8.93 -9.36 -6.87
N GLN A 417 -9.06 -9.55 -5.55
CA GLN A 417 -9.65 -8.58 -4.63
C GLN A 417 -8.83 -7.26 -4.55
N PRO A 418 -7.48 -7.28 -4.49
CA PRO A 418 -6.69 -6.06 -4.55
C PRO A 418 -6.87 -5.29 -5.86
N LEU A 419 -6.86 -6.00 -7.01
CA LEU A 419 -7.08 -5.37 -8.32
C LEU A 419 -8.46 -4.72 -8.44
N TRP A 420 -9.49 -5.36 -7.89
CA TRP A 420 -10.83 -4.79 -7.81
C TRP A 420 -10.87 -3.58 -6.90
N PHE A 421 -10.27 -3.67 -5.71
CA PHE A 421 -10.21 -2.55 -4.78
C PHE A 421 -9.51 -1.33 -5.41
N SER A 422 -8.37 -1.53 -6.07
CA SER A 422 -7.69 -0.46 -6.80
C SER A 422 -8.55 0.14 -7.91
N LEU A 423 -9.30 -0.68 -8.65
CA LEU A 423 -10.24 -0.20 -9.67
C LEU A 423 -11.39 0.58 -9.04
N ASP A 424 -11.94 0.08 -7.93
CA ASP A 424 -13.09 0.64 -7.24
C ASP A 424 -12.76 1.98 -6.58
N VAL A 425 -11.57 2.09 -5.97
CA VAL A 425 -11.02 3.36 -5.47
C VAL A 425 -10.74 4.31 -6.63
N LEU A 426 -10.08 3.84 -7.70
CA LEU A 426 -9.80 4.68 -8.88
C LEU A 426 -11.08 5.28 -9.48
N VAL A 427 -12.16 4.50 -9.55
CA VAL A 427 -13.46 4.97 -10.02
C VAL A 427 -14.12 5.89 -9.00
N GLY A 428 -14.08 5.53 -7.71
CA GLY A 428 -14.66 6.29 -6.60
C GLY A 428 -14.06 7.69 -6.43
N VAL A 429 -12.75 7.85 -6.65
CA VAL A 429 -12.06 9.15 -6.62
C VAL A 429 -12.14 9.94 -7.94
N GLY A 430 -12.92 9.47 -8.91
CA GLY A 430 -13.20 10.22 -10.15
C GLY A 430 -12.33 9.86 -11.36
N GLY A 431 -11.65 8.72 -11.37
CA GLY A 431 -10.87 8.23 -12.51
C GLY A 431 -11.67 8.12 -13.82
N ALA A 432 -12.97 7.84 -13.73
CA ALA A 432 -13.90 7.87 -14.86
C ALA A 432 -13.95 9.26 -15.54
N SER A 433 -13.94 10.34 -14.77
CA SER A 433 -13.91 11.73 -15.26
C SER A 433 -12.58 12.05 -15.95
N GLY A 434 -11.47 11.57 -15.40
CA GLY A 434 -10.15 11.66 -16.02
C GLY A 434 -10.09 10.96 -17.39
N LEU A 435 -10.71 9.78 -17.49
CA LEU A 435 -10.82 9.03 -18.73
C LEU A 435 -11.71 9.72 -19.77
N VAL A 436 -12.82 10.36 -19.37
CA VAL A 436 -13.64 11.21 -20.25
C VAL A 436 -12.84 12.42 -20.73
N LEU A 437 -12.13 13.08 -19.84
CA LEU A 437 -11.30 14.24 -20.17
C LEU A 437 -10.20 13.86 -21.17
N ALA A 438 -9.54 12.71 -20.98
CA ALA A 438 -8.54 12.19 -21.92
C ALA A 438 -9.16 11.94 -23.30
N ALA A 439 -10.35 11.33 -23.37
CA ALA A 439 -11.08 11.14 -24.62
C ALA A 439 -11.40 12.46 -25.33
N VAL A 440 -11.83 13.48 -24.57
CA VAL A 440 -12.16 14.81 -25.07
C VAL A 440 -10.92 15.56 -25.58
N LEU A 441 -9.79 15.46 -24.87
CA LEU A 441 -8.55 16.17 -25.21
C LEU A 441 -7.81 15.52 -26.40
N LEU A 442 -7.71 14.19 -26.40
CA LEU A 442 -6.95 13.47 -27.43
C LEU A 442 -7.76 13.21 -28.70
N ARG A 443 -9.10 13.24 -28.61
CA ARG A 443 -10.05 13.15 -29.75
C ARG A 443 -9.81 11.99 -30.73
N THR A 444 -9.15 10.92 -30.28
CA THR A 444 -8.98 9.75 -31.14
C THR A 444 -10.24 8.89 -31.07
N ARG A 445 -10.76 8.47 -32.22
CA ARG A 445 -12.00 7.67 -32.30
C ARG A 445 -11.91 6.39 -31.45
N ARG A 446 -10.73 5.76 -31.40
CA ARG A 446 -10.48 4.56 -30.59
C ARG A 446 -10.59 4.85 -29.11
N LEU A 447 -10.03 5.97 -28.64
CA LEU A 447 -10.11 6.35 -27.24
C LEU A 447 -11.54 6.73 -26.86
N VAL A 448 -12.25 7.49 -27.69
CA VAL A 448 -13.66 7.84 -27.41
C VAL A 448 -14.53 6.59 -27.31
N LEU A 449 -14.41 5.63 -28.25
CA LEU A 449 -15.17 4.38 -28.19
C LEU A 449 -14.77 3.50 -27.01
N GLY A 450 -13.46 3.42 -26.71
CA GLY A 450 -12.97 2.70 -25.54
C GLY A 450 -13.48 3.29 -24.23
N SER A 451 -13.49 4.62 -24.12
CA SER A 451 -14.01 5.33 -22.94
C SER A 451 -15.50 5.12 -22.75
N VAL A 452 -16.30 5.18 -23.82
CA VAL A 452 -17.73 4.87 -23.77
C VAL A 452 -17.95 3.42 -23.31
N GLY A 453 -17.20 2.47 -23.86
CA GLY A 453 -17.29 1.06 -23.45
C GLY A 453 -16.95 0.86 -21.97
N ALA A 454 -15.87 1.48 -21.48
CA ALA A 454 -15.47 1.41 -20.08
C ALA A 454 -16.53 1.99 -19.14
N LEU A 455 -17.10 3.16 -19.47
CA LEU A 455 -18.16 3.79 -18.66
C LEU A 455 -19.44 2.95 -18.61
N LEU A 456 -19.84 2.34 -19.74
CA LEU A 456 -21.01 1.46 -19.77
C LEU A 456 -20.78 0.17 -18.99
N LEU A 457 -19.58 -0.43 -19.08
CA LEU A 457 -19.22 -1.59 -18.27
C LEU A 457 -19.22 -1.27 -16.78
N ALA A 458 -18.67 -0.11 -16.39
CA ALA A 458 -18.76 0.37 -15.01
C ALA A 458 -20.24 0.56 -14.60
N ALA A 459 -21.06 1.24 -15.41
CA ALA A 459 -22.48 1.40 -15.10
C ALA A 459 -23.21 0.06 -14.90
N VAL A 460 -22.93 -0.95 -15.73
CA VAL A 460 -23.51 -2.29 -15.56
C VAL A 460 -23.05 -2.93 -14.26
N ALA A 461 -21.75 -2.89 -13.93
CA ALA A 461 -21.25 -3.44 -12.69
C ALA A 461 -21.84 -2.75 -11.44
N GLY A 462 -22.06 -1.43 -11.49
CA GLY A 462 -22.73 -0.70 -10.40
C GLY A 462 -24.21 -1.08 -10.24
N VAL A 463 -24.93 -1.30 -11.35
CA VAL A 463 -26.33 -1.79 -11.31
C VAL A 463 -26.40 -3.23 -10.79
N VAL A 464 -25.53 -4.11 -11.29
CA VAL A 464 -25.47 -5.52 -10.83
C VAL A 464 -25.17 -5.58 -9.35
N SER A 465 -24.22 -4.79 -8.86
CA SER A 465 -23.93 -4.73 -7.43
C SER A 465 -25.13 -4.21 -6.64
N GLY A 466 -25.67 -3.04 -6.99
CA GLY A 466 -26.82 -2.47 -6.29
C GLY A 466 -28.06 -3.36 -6.27
N ALA A 467 -28.29 -4.14 -7.33
CA ALA A 467 -29.41 -5.09 -7.40
C ALA A 467 -29.17 -6.37 -6.59
N THR A 468 -27.92 -6.83 -6.49
CA THR A 468 -27.57 -8.10 -5.80
C THR A 468 -27.31 -7.91 -4.31
N THR A 469 -26.85 -6.72 -3.89
CA THR A 469 -26.71 -6.35 -2.48
C THR A 469 -28.01 -6.46 -1.70
N TRP A 470 -29.16 -6.31 -2.35
CA TRP A 470 -30.46 -6.36 -1.69
C TRP A 470 -30.91 -7.78 -1.31
N ASN A 471 -30.43 -8.81 -2.01
CA ASN A 471 -30.85 -10.20 -1.79
C ASN A 471 -29.76 -11.08 -1.15
N GLU A 472 -28.49 -10.65 -1.16
CA GLU A 472 -27.35 -11.52 -0.84
C GLU A 472 -26.47 -11.06 0.33
N GLY A 473 -26.72 -9.88 0.92
CA GLY A 473 -25.93 -9.38 2.07
C GLY A 473 -25.78 -10.42 3.20
N GLU A 474 -26.84 -11.18 3.47
CA GLU A 474 -26.84 -12.25 4.47
C GLU A 474 -26.09 -13.52 4.03
N ARG A 475 -26.15 -13.87 2.73
CA ARG A 475 -25.62 -15.17 2.22
C ARG A 475 -24.16 -15.11 1.81
N ALA A 476 -23.70 -13.97 1.30
CA ALA A 476 -22.32 -13.80 0.83
C ALA A 476 -21.33 -13.71 2.01
N PHE A 477 -21.73 -13.10 3.13
CA PHE A 477 -20.93 -13.08 4.36
C PHE A 477 -20.80 -14.49 4.96
N GLN A 478 -21.89 -15.26 5.01
CA GLN A 478 -21.87 -16.67 5.45
C GLN A 478 -20.99 -17.56 4.57
N ALA A 479 -20.99 -17.36 3.24
CA ALA A 479 -20.12 -18.10 2.32
C ALA A 479 -18.63 -17.74 2.47
N PHE A 480 -18.32 -16.46 2.72
CA PHE A 480 -16.96 -16.01 2.99
C PHE A 480 -16.45 -16.54 4.34
N GLU A 481 -17.24 -16.44 5.40
CA GLU A 481 -16.86 -16.89 6.75
C GLU A 481 -16.67 -18.41 6.80
N SER A 482 -17.55 -19.18 6.15
CA SER A 482 -17.41 -20.64 6.04
C SER A 482 -16.20 -21.06 5.21
N ALA A 483 -15.88 -20.36 4.10
CA ALA A 483 -14.67 -20.60 3.32
C ALA A 483 -13.39 -20.20 4.10
N PHE A 484 -13.44 -19.11 4.85
CA PHE A 484 -12.34 -18.63 5.70
C PHE A 484 -12.05 -19.61 6.84
N ARG A 485 -13.09 -20.09 7.54
CA ARG A 485 -12.96 -21.08 8.62
C ARG A 485 -12.45 -22.43 8.09
N ALA A 486 -12.91 -22.86 6.90
CA ALA A 486 -12.40 -24.07 6.23
C ALA A 486 -10.95 -23.94 5.75
N ALA A 487 -10.52 -22.73 5.34
CA ALA A 487 -9.15 -22.46 4.92
C ALA A 487 -8.18 -22.31 6.11
N MET A 488 -8.67 -21.78 7.24
CA MET A 488 -7.86 -21.52 8.42
C MET A 488 -7.74 -22.75 9.35
N PHE A 489 -8.73 -23.65 9.31
CA PHE A 489 -8.74 -24.91 10.05
C PHE A 489 -9.05 -26.11 9.13
N PRO A 490 -8.15 -26.45 8.19
CA PRO A 490 -8.35 -27.61 7.33
C PRO A 490 -8.12 -28.89 8.16
N ASP A 491 -9.23 -29.52 8.54
CA ASP A 491 -9.32 -30.88 9.10
C ASP A 491 -8.97 -31.06 10.59
N PRO A 492 -9.98 -31.18 11.49
CA PRO A 492 -9.76 -31.55 12.89
C PRO A 492 -9.42 -33.04 13.08
N THR A 493 -9.36 -33.86 12.01
CA THR A 493 -9.10 -35.31 12.11
C THR A 493 -7.67 -35.73 11.77
N ALA A 494 -6.81 -34.80 11.31
CA ALA A 494 -5.42 -35.06 10.99
C ALA A 494 -4.48 -34.84 12.19
N VAL A 495 -4.80 -35.41 13.35
CA VAL A 495 -3.82 -35.57 14.44
C VAL A 495 -3.10 -36.89 14.20
N THR A 496 -1.85 -36.81 13.72
CA THR A 496 -0.96 -37.97 13.66
C THR A 496 -0.58 -38.42 15.07
N PRO A 497 -0.59 -39.73 15.37
CA PRO A 497 -0.31 -40.23 16.71
C PRO A 497 1.21 -40.38 16.88
N TYR A 498 1.85 -39.41 17.51
CA TYR A 498 3.16 -39.62 18.12
C TYR A 498 3.13 -38.97 19.51
N TYR A 499 3.31 -39.80 20.54
CA TYR A 499 3.12 -39.58 21.99
C TYR A 499 1.71 -39.79 22.55
N GLU A 500 1.28 -41.06 22.56
CA GLU A 500 0.42 -41.57 23.64
C GLU A 500 1.17 -42.66 24.42
N SER A 501 1.59 -42.32 25.63
CA SER A 501 1.67 -43.29 26.71
C SER A 501 1.29 -42.61 28.03
N GLY A 502 -0.02 -42.66 28.32
CA GLY A 502 -0.53 -42.89 29.68
C GLY A 502 -0.91 -41.66 30.52
N VAL A 503 -2.08 -41.07 30.25
CA VAL A 503 -2.95 -40.51 31.32
C VAL A 503 -4.41 -40.70 30.90
N VAL A 504 -5.14 -41.50 31.68
CA VAL A 504 -6.60 -41.62 31.60
C VAL A 504 -7.19 -40.71 32.69
N GLY A 505 -8.03 -39.75 32.28
CA GLY A 505 -9.09 -39.19 33.12
C GLY A 505 -8.92 -37.79 33.68
N LEU A 506 -8.95 -36.75 32.82
CA LEU A 506 -9.56 -35.44 33.12
C LEU A 506 -9.61 -34.61 31.83
N VAL A 507 -10.76 -34.60 31.15
CA VAL A 507 -11.02 -33.70 30.03
C VAL A 507 -11.48 -32.37 30.62
N ARG A 508 -10.56 -31.42 30.72
CA ARG A 508 -10.85 -29.97 30.82
C ARG A 508 -11.04 -29.43 29.40
N PRO A 509 -11.94 -28.45 29.18
CA PRO A 509 -11.71 -27.48 28.11
C PRO A 509 -10.51 -26.62 28.53
N PHE A 510 -9.41 -26.74 27.80
CA PHE A 510 -8.23 -25.90 27.97
C PHE A 510 -8.52 -24.61 27.20
N GLU A 511 -9.17 -23.65 27.84
CA GLU A 511 -9.18 -22.28 27.34
C GLU A 511 -7.75 -21.73 27.48
N SER A 512 -7.25 -21.21 26.37
CA SER A 512 -5.95 -20.58 26.29
C SER A 512 -6.04 -19.22 26.97
N PRO A 513 -5.31 -18.93 28.06
CA PRO A 513 -5.29 -17.59 28.60
C PRO A 513 -4.39 -16.75 27.69
N LEU A 514 -4.91 -15.59 27.28
CA LEU A 514 -4.20 -14.50 26.58
C LEU A 514 -4.00 -14.69 25.06
N LEU A 515 -5.10 -14.72 24.31
CA LEU A 515 -5.19 -13.80 23.19
C LEU A 515 -5.21 -12.39 23.79
N ARG A 516 -4.04 -11.76 23.75
CA ARG A 516 -3.88 -10.32 23.95
C ARG A 516 -4.96 -9.64 23.09
N HIS A 517 -5.94 -8.99 23.74
CA HIS A 517 -6.56 -7.81 23.15
C HIS A 517 -5.42 -6.79 23.07
N ASP A 518 -4.61 -6.89 22.01
CA ASP A 518 -4.03 -5.67 21.45
C ASP A 518 -5.25 -4.75 21.24
N GLU A 519 -5.17 -3.54 21.77
CA GLU A 519 -5.95 -2.42 21.27
C GLU A 519 -5.66 -2.34 19.77
N GLY A 520 -6.41 -3.12 19.00
CA GLY A 520 -6.37 -3.10 17.56
C GLY A 520 -6.85 -1.73 17.19
N VAL A 521 -5.91 -0.81 16.94
CA VAL A 521 -6.17 0.43 16.23
C VAL A 521 -7.13 0.06 15.11
N PRO A 522 -8.36 0.61 15.08
CA PRO A 522 -9.38 0.14 14.15
C PRO A 522 -8.76 0.14 12.77
N LEU A 523 -8.67 -1.06 12.19
CA LEU A 523 -8.07 -1.22 10.88
C LEU A 523 -8.83 -0.28 9.95
N LEU A 524 -8.12 0.66 9.34
CA LEU A 524 -8.65 1.67 8.41
C LEU A 524 -9.63 1.06 7.39
N PHE A 525 -9.50 -0.24 7.10
CA PHE A 525 -10.38 -1.00 6.22
C PHE A 525 -11.76 -1.32 6.79
N ASP A 526 -11.90 -1.71 8.06
CA ASP A 526 -13.22 -1.94 8.66
C ASP A 526 -13.93 -0.61 8.88
N GLU A 527 -13.21 0.46 9.18
CA GLU A 527 -13.75 1.81 9.24
C GLU A 527 -14.11 2.35 7.83
N MET A 528 -13.30 2.09 6.80
CA MET A 528 -13.64 2.45 5.40
C MET A 528 -14.80 1.62 4.82
N LEU A 529 -14.96 0.36 5.23
CA LEU A 529 -16.06 -0.51 4.80
C LEU A 529 -17.35 -0.27 5.60
N ALA A 530 -17.21 0.15 6.87
CA ALA A 530 -18.31 0.54 7.77
C ALA A 530 -18.69 2.02 7.66
N ALA A 531 -17.88 2.84 6.99
CA ALA A 531 -18.23 4.23 6.66
C ALA A 531 -19.62 4.26 6.02
N GLU A 532 -20.46 5.18 6.51
CA GLU A 532 -21.85 5.31 6.09
C GLU A 532 -21.96 5.23 4.56
N PRO A 533 -22.97 4.53 4.02
CA PRO A 533 -23.09 4.35 2.60
C PRO A 533 -23.09 5.72 1.92
N GLY A 534 -22.00 6.01 1.20
CA GLY A 534 -21.93 7.15 0.31
C GLY A 534 -23.02 7.06 -0.77
N ILE A 535 -22.95 7.94 -1.75
CA ILE A 535 -23.88 7.95 -2.87
C ILE A 535 -24.03 6.54 -3.46
N SER A 536 -25.28 6.06 -3.55
CA SER A 536 -25.57 4.68 -3.97
C SER A 536 -24.88 4.33 -5.30
N PRO A 537 -24.44 3.07 -5.52
CA PRO A 537 -23.87 2.61 -6.79
C PRO A 537 -24.72 2.92 -8.04
N LEU A 538 -26.04 3.05 -7.87
CA LEU A 538 -26.99 3.40 -8.93
C LEU A 538 -26.79 4.83 -9.46
N TRP A 539 -26.42 5.77 -8.59
CA TRP A 539 -26.14 7.16 -8.96
C TRP A 539 -24.86 7.26 -9.82
N TYR A 540 -23.79 6.55 -9.46
CA TYR A 540 -22.61 6.44 -10.30
C TYR A 540 -22.93 5.79 -11.64
N SER A 541 -23.76 4.75 -11.64
CA SER A 541 -24.17 4.06 -12.87
C SER A 541 -24.95 4.99 -13.80
N ALA A 542 -25.84 5.82 -13.26
CA ALA A 542 -26.53 6.86 -14.00
C ALA A 542 -25.54 7.91 -14.55
N ALA A 543 -24.61 8.38 -13.72
CA ALA A 543 -23.60 9.36 -14.12
C ALA A 543 -22.72 8.84 -15.27
N PHE A 544 -22.20 7.61 -15.18
CA PHE A 544 -21.40 7.00 -16.25
C PHE A 544 -22.19 6.81 -17.53
N THR A 545 -23.45 6.40 -17.43
CA THR A 545 -24.34 6.24 -18.58
C THR A 545 -24.58 7.58 -19.29
N VAL A 546 -24.86 8.65 -18.54
CA VAL A 546 -25.04 10.00 -19.09
C VAL A 546 -23.77 10.50 -19.77
N SER A 547 -22.61 10.36 -19.13
CA SER A 547 -21.33 10.76 -19.73
C SER A 547 -20.98 9.97 -21.00
N ALA A 548 -21.26 8.67 -21.01
CA ALA A 548 -21.11 7.83 -22.20
C ALA A 548 -21.99 8.32 -23.35
N LEU A 549 -23.26 8.62 -23.08
CA LEU A 549 -24.20 9.17 -24.06
C LEU A 549 -23.77 10.55 -24.57
N LEU A 550 -23.26 11.43 -23.71
CA LEU A 550 -22.75 12.76 -24.11
C LEU A 550 -21.50 12.67 -24.99
N LEU A 551 -20.57 11.76 -24.69
CA LEU A 551 -19.42 11.48 -25.56
C LEU A 551 -19.87 10.97 -26.93
N LEU A 552 -20.82 10.04 -26.93
CA LEU A 552 -21.44 9.47 -28.11
C LEU A 552 -22.15 10.55 -28.96
N LEU A 553 -22.83 11.51 -28.35
CA LEU A 553 -23.47 12.63 -29.05
C LEU A 553 -22.45 13.64 -29.59
N ALA A 554 -21.42 13.97 -28.80
CA ALA A 554 -20.41 14.95 -29.17
C ALA A 554 -19.48 14.47 -30.30
N TYR A 555 -19.27 13.16 -30.42
CA TYR A 555 -18.30 12.57 -31.36
C TYR A 555 -18.92 11.62 -32.40
N GLY A 556 -20.21 11.28 -32.31
CA GLY A 556 -20.93 10.40 -33.23
C GLY A 556 -21.31 11.02 -34.59
N GLY A 557 -20.84 12.24 -34.89
CA GLY A 557 -21.19 13.02 -36.06
C GLY A 557 -20.59 12.49 -37.38
N GLY A 558 -21.16 11.41 -37.92
CA GLY A 558 -20.79 10.91 -39.25
C GLY A 558 -21.63 9.73 -39.72
N ARG A 559 -22.85 10.00 -40.22
CA ARG A 559 -23.68 9.10 -41.07
C ARG A 559 -23.86 7.63 -40.62
N VAL A 560 -24.12 7.34 -39.35
CA VAL A 560 -24.60 6.00 -38.93
C VAL A 560 -25.95 6.15 -38.22
N ARG A 561 -27.03 6.26 -39.00
CA ARG A 561 -28.34 6.76 -38.53
C ARG A 561 -29.35 5.70 -38.06
N ARG A 562 -29.03 4.40 -38.08
CA ARG A 562 -30.01 3.33 -37.72
C ARG A 562 -29.72 2.53 -36.44
N PRO A 563 -28.52 2.02 -36.13
CA PRO A 563 -28.31 1.21 -34.93
C PRO A 563 -28.24 2.02 -33.62
N TYR A 564 -28.03 3.34 -33.70
CA TYR A 564 -27.82 4.18 -32.51
C TYR A 564 -29.11 4.48 -31.72
N ARG A 565 -30.24 4.57 -32.41
CA ARG A 565 -31.54 4.84 -31.77
C ARG A 565 -32.00 3.67 -30.91
N THR A 566 -31.70 2.45 -31.34
CA THR A 566 -32.07 1.24 -30.60
C THR A 566 -31.30 1.14 -29.29
N VAL A 567 -30.00 1.46 -29.29
CA VAL A 567 -29.14 1.44 -28.09
C VAL A 567 -29.52 2.54 -27.10
N VAL A 568 -29.82 3.76 -27.58
CA VAL A 568 -30.26 4.85 -26.69
C VAL A 568 -31.62 4.54 -26.08
N ALA A 569 -32.55 3.97 -26.83
CA ALA A 569 -33.87 3.59 -26.32
C ALA A 569 -33.79 2.51 -25.24
N SER A 570 -33.00 1.44 -25.46
CA SER A 570 -32.86 0.36 -24.46
C SER A 570 -32.18 0.83 -23.18
N VAL A 571 -31.20 1.73 -23.26
CA VAL A 571 -30.53 2.30 -22.07
C VAL A 571 -31.48 3.16 -21.23
N VAL A 572 -32.33 3.98 -21.87
CA VAL A 572 -33.31 4.82 -21.15
C VAL A 572 -34.38 3.96 -20.46
N THR A 573 -34.84 2.89 -21.10
CA THR A 573 -35.84 2.00 -20.49
C THR A 573 -35.30 1.25 -19.27
N VAL A 574 -34.05 0.79 -19.32
CA VAL A 574 -33.39 0.14 -18.18
C VAL A 574 -33.19 1.12 -17.02
N ALA A 575 -32.81 2.38 -17.31
CA ALA A 575 -32.67 3.41 -16.29
C ALA A 575 -34.00 3.68 -15.56
N VAL A 576 -35.11 3.84 -16.28
CA VAL A 576 -36.43 4.12 -15.66
C VAL A 576 -36.91 2.97 -14.77
N ILE A 577 -36.70 1.71 -15.16
CA ILE A 577 -37.11 0.54 -14.37
C ILE A 577 -36.28 0.44 -13.07
N ALA A 578 -35.02 0.87 -13.07
CA ALA A 578 -34.15 0.82 -11.90
C ALA A 578 -34.49 1.85 -10.80
N PHE A 579 -35.26 2.92 -11.11
CA PHE A 579 -35.55 4.01 -10.17
C PHE A 579 -36.92 3.93 -9.46
N VAL A 580 -37.78 2.96 -9.79
CA VAL A 580 -39.15 2.83 -9.20
C VAL A 580 -39.20 2.33 -7.74
N PRO A 581 -38.28 1.48 -7.20
CA PRO A 581 -38.42 0.95 -5.84
C PRO A 581 -38.05 1.92 -4.70
N ALA A 582 -37.45 3.08 -4.99
CA ALA A 582 -36.82 3.92 -3.95
C ALA A 582 -37.79 4.77 -3.11
N SER A 583 -39.07 4.85 -3.47
CA SER A 583 -40.02 5.77 -2.81
C SER A 583 -40.90 5.15 -1.71
N ASP A 584 -40.80 3.84 -1.44
CA ASP A 584 -41.77 3.12 -0.59
C ASP A 584 -41.19 2.65 0.77
N GLN A 585 -40.09 3.25 1.24
CA GLN A 585 -39.52 2.94 2.56
C GLN A 585 -39.37 4.20 3.40
N GLN A 586 -40.30 4.41 4.34
CA GLN A 586 -40.00 5.24 5.51
C GLN A 586 -39.06 4.42 6.42
N PRO A 587 -37.84 4.91 6.71
CA PRO A 587 -36.95 4.23 7.65
C PRO A 587 -37.60 4.23 9.03
N GLY A 588 -37.63 3.08 9.70
CA GLY A 588 -37.94 3.01 11.12
C GLY A 588 -36.95 3.84 11.95
N ARG A 589 -37.27 4.10 13.22
CA ARG A 589 -36.34 4.80 14.13
C ARG A 589 -35.02 4.02 14.19
N PHE A 590 -33.92 4.74 14.02
CA PHE A 590 -32.57 4.20 14.02
C PHE A 590 -31.75 4.98 15.05
N THR A 591 -31.41 4.33 16.14
CA THR A 591 -30.55 4.89 17.20
C THR A 591 -29.10 4.62 16.82
N THR A 592 -28.30 5.67 16.71
CA THR A 592 -26.87 5.62 16.39
C THR A 592 -26.03 5.34 17.63
N ALA A 593 -24.77 4.93 17.46
CA ALA A 593 -23.85 4.75 18.58
C ALA A 593 -23.65 6.05 19.39
N SER A 594 -23.66 7.21 18.74
CA SER A 594 -23.59 8.51 19.41
C SER A 594 -24.82 8.82 20.25
N ASP A 595 -26.02 8.38 19.82
CA ASP A 595 -27.24 8.56 20.61
C ASP A 595 -27.22 7.74 21.92
N CYS A 596 -26.35 6.73 21.99
CA CYS A 596 -26.13 5.90 23.18
C CYS A 596 -25.10 6.49 24.16
N GLY A 597 -24.29 7.47 23.74
CA GLY A 597 -23.16 7.99 24.53
C GLY A 597 -23.56 8.73 25.81
N ASP A 598 -24.80 9.22 25.90
CA ASP A 598 -25.32 9.89 27.11
C ASP A 598 -25.84 8.90 28.17
N MET A 599 -25.99 7.62 27.81
CA MET A 599 -26.35 6.57 28.76
C MET A 599 -25.07 5.97 29.33
N ASN A 600 -24.63 6.46 30.48
CA ASN A 600 -23.51 5.88 31.24
C ASN A 600 -23.78 4.38 31.49
N LEU A 601 -23.19 3.51 30.68
CA LEU A 601 -23.29 2.05 30.84
C LEU A 601 -22.61 1.59 32.14
N ASP A 602 -21.69 2.41 32.67
CA ASP A 602 -20.88 2.15 33.86
C ASP A 602 -21.59 2.48 35.19
N GLU A 603 -22.69 3.25 35.17
CA GLU A 603 -23.53 3.38 36.35
C GLU A 603 -24.33 2.08 36.48
N GLY A 604 -23.81 1.17 37.33
CA GLY A 604 -24.38 -0.14 37.61
C GLY A 604 -25.89 -0.08 37.92
N PRO A 605 -26.61 -1.22 37.85
CA PRO A 605 -28.07 -1.30 37.74
C PRO A 605 -28.79 -0.54 38.86
N GLY A 606 -28.98 0.76 38.64
CA GLY A 606 -29.78 1.64 39.49
C GLY A 606 -31.24 1.23 39.36
N THR A 607 -31.91 1.11 40.49
CA THR A 607 -33.20 0.45 40.72
C THR A 607 -34.43 1.01 39.96
N ASP A 608 -34.27 1.88 38.97
CA ASP A 608 -35.39 2.39 38.16
C ASP A 608 -35.67 1.47 36.96
N SER A 609 -36.37 0.37 37.26
CA SER A 609 -36.90 -0.61 36.32
C SER A 609 -38.05 -0.04 35.47
N SER A 610 -37.80 1.05 34.73
CA SER A 610 -38.77 1.50 33.73
C SER A 610 -38.80 0.47 32.58
N VAL A 611 -39.98 -0.08 32.32
CA VAL A 611 -40.26 -1.03 31.23
C VAL A 611 -39.98 -0.31 29.90
N GLY A 612 -38.77 -0.50 29.38
CA GLY A 612 -38.24 0.23 28.22
C GLY A 612 -36.72 0.48 28.30
N ALA A 613 -36.15 0.51 29.51
CA ALA A 613 -34.71 0.68 29.70
C ALA A 613 -33.89 -0.50 29.14
N GLY A 614 -34.32 -1.75 29.36
CA GLY A 614 -33.59 -2.93 28.87
C GLY A 614 -33.56 -3.06 27.34
N GLU A 615 -34.62 -2.64 26.65
CA GLU A 615 -34.67 -2.66 25.18
C GLU A 615 -33.72 -1.65 24.55
N MET A 616 -33.72 -0.44 25.08
CA MET A 616 -32.80 0.60 24.59
C MET A 616 -31.36 0.28 24.96
N ARG A 617 -31.11 -0.29 26.15
CA ARG A 617 -29.78 -0.75 26.57
C ARG A 617 -29.27 -1.86 25.66
N PHE A 618 -30.11 -2.83 25.30
CA PHE A 618 -29.79 -3.84 24.28
C PHE A 618 -29.40 -3.21 22.93
N VAL A 619 -30.23 -2.28 22.42
CA VAL A 619 -29.92 -1.56 21.17
C VAL A 619 -28.56 -0.86 21.29
N CYS A 620 -28.28 -0.22 22.42
CA CYS A 620 -27.04 0.51 22.61
C CYS A 620 -25.81 -0.37 22.76
N VAL A 621 -25.88 -1.48 23.51
CA VAL A 621 -24.79 -2.46 23.60
C VAL A 621 -24.47 -3.06 22.22
N VAL A 622 -25.50 -3.33 21.41
CA VAL A 622 -25.30 -3.78 20.03
C VAL A 622 -24.66 -2.70 19.16
N ARG A 623 -25.10 -1.44 19.30
CA ARG A 623 -24.60 -0.32 18.46
C ARG A 623 -23.21 0.15 18.83
N SER A 624 -22.81 0.02 20.09
CA SER A 624 -21.46 0.35 20.57
C SER A 624 -20.44 -0.74 20.27
N SER A 625 -20.89 -1.98 20.04
CA SER A 625 -20.01 -3.07 19.61
C SER A 625 -19.42 -2.77 18.23
N GLU A 626 -18.11 -2.94 18.08
CA GLU A 626 -17.43 -2.72 16.80
C GLU A 626 -17.92 -3.67 15.71
N ASN A 627 -18.21 -4.91 16.11
CA ASN A 627 -18.61 -6.00 15.23
C ASN A 627 -19.85 -6.71 15.78
N PRO A 628 -21.02 -6.04 15.77
CA PRO A 628 -22.22 -6.68 16.25
C PRO A 628 -22.54 -7.86 15.34
N PRO A 629 -23.01 -8.98 15.91
CA PRO A 629 -23.47 -10.14 15.12
C PRO A 629 -24.74 -9.83 14.30
N PHE A 630 -25.23 -8.58 14.34
CA PHE A 630 -26.41 -8.09 13.63
C PHE A 630 -26.02 -6.94 12.71
N GLY A 631 -26.74 -6.75 11.60
CA GLY A 631 -26.46 -5.67 10.67
C GLY A 631 -26.48 -4.29 11.36
N LYS A 632 -25.36 -3.54 11.29
CA LYS A 632 -25.18 -2.20 11.87
C LYS A 632 -26.29 -1.21 11.51
N HIS A 633 -27.02 -1.42 10.42
CA HIS A 633 -28.09 -0.55 9.92
C HIS A 633 -29.51 -1.10 10.16
N MET A 634 -29.67 -2.16 10.94
CA MET A 634 -31.00 -2.70 11.25
C MET A 634 -31.81 -1.69 12.07
N PRO A 635 -33.05 -1.32 11.69
CA PRO A 635 -33.91 -0.45 12.50
C PRO A 635 -34.15 -1.00 13.91
N ASP A 636 -34.32 -0.12 14.90
CA ASP A 636 -34.32 -0.49 16.32
C ASP A 636 -35.44 -1.48 16.68
N ASP A 637 -36.61 -1.34 16.07
CA ASP A 637 -37.77 -2.22 16.25
C ASP A 637 -37.46 -3.65 15.79
N ARG A 638 -36.76 -3.80 14.66
CA ARG A 638 -36.32 -5.10 14.16
C ARG A 638 -35.23 -5.69 15.03
N LEU A 639 -34.31 -4.84 15.51
CA LEU A 639 -33.23 -5.27 16.38
C LEU A 639 -33.78 -5.79 17.71
N ILE A 640 -34.72 -5.09 18.34
CA ILE A 640 -35.41 -5.52 19.56
C ILE A 640 -36.18 -6.83 19.34
N ALA A 641 -36.92 -6.94 18.24
CA ALA A 641 -37.63 -8.18 17.90
C ALA A 641 -36.67 -9.36 17.71
N TYR A 642 -35.50 -9.10 17.14
CA TYR A 642 -34.44 -10.09 17.00
C TYR A 642 -33.87 -10.50 18.37
N GLY A 643 -33.56 -9.54 19.24
CA GLY A 643 -33.11 -9.79 20.62
C GLY A 643 -34.09 -10.63 21.44
N ARG A 644 -35.40 -10.37 21.30
CA ARG A 644 -36.47 -11.22 21.88
C ARG A 644 -36.39 -12.66 21.42
N ARG A 645 -36.25 -12.87 20.11
CA ARG A 645 -36.15 -14.22 19.55
C ARG A 645 -34.87 -14.93 20.01
N LEU A 646 -33.76 -14.22 20.14
CA LEU A 646 -32.53 -14.76 20.71
C LEU A 646 -32.72 -15.17 22.18
N CYS A 647 -33.29 -14.29 23.00
CA CYS A 647 -33.54 -14.59 24.41
C CYS A 647 -34.46 -15.81 24.57
N ASP A 648 -35.48 -15.95 23.74
CA ASP A 648 -36.37 -17.12 23.74
C ASP A 648 -35.60 -18.44 23.49
N ILE A 649 -34.68 -18.44 22.51
CA ILE A 649 -33.85 -19.61 22.18
C ILE A 649 -32.85 -19.89 23.30
N TYR A 650 -32.16 -18.85 23.78
CA TYR A 650 -31.22 -18.92 24.91
C TYR A 650 -31.91 -19.49 26.16
N THR A 651 -33.12 -19.02 26.45
CA THR A 651 -33.91 -19.46 27.61
C THR A 651 -34.24 -20.94 27.54
N ARG A 652 -34.63 -21.44 26.36
CA ARG A 652 -34.87 -22.87 26.15
C ARG A 652 -33.60 -23.71 26.26
N GLY A 653 -32.44 -23.18 25.85
CA GLY A 653 -31.15 -23.88 25.94
C GLY A 653 -31.06 -25.13 25.06
N ASP A 654 -31.85 -25.23 23.98
CA ASP A 654 -31.79 -26.36 23.05
C ASP A 654 -30.61 -26.17 22.08
N PRO A 655 -29.55 -27.01 22.13
CA PRO A 655 -28.39 -26.88 21.27
C PRO A 655 -28.72 -27.07 19.78
N ARG A 656 -29.78 -27.82 19.43
CA ARG A 656 -30.20 -27.99 18.03
C ARG A 656 -30.87 -26.74 17.48
N GLU A 657 -31.72 -26.10 18.29
CA GLU A 657 -32.37 -24.84 17.91
C GLU A 657 -31.33 -23.71 17.81
N SER A 658 -30.39 -23.66 18.76
CA SER A 658 -29.24 -22.76 18.75
C SER A 658 -28.39 -22.94 17.48
N ALA A 659 -28.01 -24.18 17.15
CA ALA A 659 -27.23 -24.47 15.94
C ALA A 659 -28.00 -24.16 14.65
N ALA A 660 -29.30 -24.44 14.59
CA ALA A 660 -30.12 -24.11 13.44
C ALA A 660 -30.27 -22.59 13.26
N PHE A 661 -30.40 -21.84 14.35
CA PHE A 661 -30.42 -20.38 14.34
C PHE A 661 -29.07 -19.81 13.88
N GLY A 662 -27.96 -20.34 14.40
CA GLY A 662 -26.61 -19.98 13.97
C GLY A 662 -26.34 -20.28 12.49
N ALA A 663 -26.82 -21.41 11.98
CA ALA A 663 -26.72 -21.73 10.55
C ALA A 663 -27.54 -20.77 9.67
N ALA A 664 -28.67 -20.26 10.16
CA ALA A 664 -29.54 -19.35 9.41
C ALA A 664 -29.06 -17.89 9.47
N HIS A 665 -28.54 -17.46 10.63
CA HIS A 665 -28.29 -16.05 10.93
C HIS A 665 -26.82 -15.72 11.24
N GLY A 666 -25.92 -16.69 11.31
CA GLY A 666 -24.50 -16.48 11.65
C GLY A 666 -24.24 -16.20 13.13
N VAL A 667 -25.25 -16.31 13.99
CA VAL A 667 -25.15 -15.97 15.42
C VAL A 667 -25.45 -17.20 16.26
N ALA A 668 -24.53 -17.62 17.13
CA ALA A 668 -24.75 -18.70 18.07
C ALA A 668 -25.41 -18.15 19.34
N PRO A 669 -26.73 -18.34 19.58
CA PRO A 669 -27.44 -17.67 20.66
C PRO A 669 -26.84 -17.90 22.04
N LEU A 670 -26.33 -19.11 22.31
CA LEU A 670 -25.72 -19.48 23.59
C LEU A 670 -24.42 -18.74 23.89
N ASP A 671 -23.73 -18.22 22.87
CA ASP A 671 -22.49 -17.48 23.02
C ASP A 671 -22.74 -15.96 23.16
N GLN A 672 -24.01 -15.53 23.11
CA GLN A 672 -24.40 -14.11 23.15
C GLN A 672 -24.93 -13.66 24.51
N ALA A 673 -24.61 -14.37 25.60
CA ALA A 673 -25.11 -14.05 26.93
C ALA A 673 -24.84 -12.59 27.32
N ALA A 674 -23.62 -12.09 27.06
CA ALA A 674 -23.21 -10.71 27.34
C ALA A 674 -24.09 -9.65 26.65
N TYR A 675 -24.47 -9.88 25.39
CA TYR A 675 -25.37 -8.96 24.68
C TYR A 675 -26.81 -9.05 25.19
N LEU A 676 -27.20 -10.19 25.76
CA LEU A 676 -28.56 -10.44 26.21
C LEU A 676 -28.78 -10.12 27.69
N GLN A 677 -27.75 -9.84 28.48
CA GLN A 677 -27.84 -9.69 29.94
C GLN A 677 -28.95 -8.71 30.38
N ASP A 678 -28.96 -7.51 29.79
CA ASP A 678 -29.90 -6.44 30.15
C ASP A 678 -31.34 -6.69 29.64
N PHE A 679 -31.49 -7.69 28.77
CA PHE A 679 -32.71 -7.99 28.04
C PHE A 679 -33.33 -9.35 28.40
N CYS A 680 -32.51 -10.29 28.87
CA CYS A 680 -32.85 -11.69 29.04
C CYS A 680 -32.48 -12.17 30.45
N PRO A 681 -33.46 -12.29 31.37
CA PRO A 681 -33.18 -12.62 32.77
C PRO A 681 -32.40 -13.91 33.00
N LYS A 682 -32.48 -14.88 32.09
CA LYS A 682 -31.68 -16.11 32.18
C LYS A 682 -30.22 -15.85 31.80
N ALA A 683 -29.95 -15.07 30.77
CA ALA A 683 -28.59 -14.74 30.36
C ALA A 683 -27.87 -13.95 31.47
N ASP A 684 -28.58 -13.00 32.09
CA ASP A 684 -28.14 -12.28 33.28
C ASP A 684 -27.75 -13.23 34.42
N ALA A 685 -28.67 -14.13 34.81
CA ALA A 685 -28.41 -15.11 35.86
C ALA A 685 -27.28 -16.11 35.54
N ASP A 686 -27.12 -16.49 34.27
CA ASP A 686 -26.03 -17.37 33.82
C ASP A 686 -24.68 -16.64 33.87
N LEU A 687 -24.62 -15.35 33.52
CA LEU A 687 -23.41 -14.52 33.63
C LEU A 687 -23.03 -14.24 35.07
N ASP A 688 -24.00 -13.90 35.93
CA ASP A 688 -23.78 -13.72 37.37
C ASP A 688 -23.20 -15.00 37.99
N LYS A 689 -23.75 -16.15 37.59
CA LYS A 689 -23.23 -17.44 38.04
C LYS A 689 -21.83 -17.71 37.50
N ALA A 690 -21.58 -17.46 36.22
CA ALA A 690 -20.25 -17.64 35.64
C ALA A 690 -19.21 -16.73 36.32
N ALA A 691 -19.55 -15.46 36.55
CA ALA A 691 -18.72 -14.52 37.29
C ALA A 691 -18.45 -14.98 38.73
N ALA A 692 -19.45 -15.52 39.43
CA ALA A 692 -19.28 -16.08 40.77
C ALA A 692 -18.43 -17.35 40.79
N ASP A 693 -18.57 -18.23 39.78
CA ASP A 693 -17.76 -19.43 39.61
C ASP A 693 -16.29 -19.05 39.30
N ASP A 694 -16.07 -18.07 38.41
CA ASP A 694 -14.75 -17.51 38.06
C ASP A 694 -14.09 -16.83 39.27
N GLU A 695 -14.83 -16.02 40.03
CA GLU A 695 -14.35 -15.40 41.28
C GLU A 695 -13.95 -16.48 42.29
N ALA A 696 -14.76 -17.53 42.45
CA ALA A 696 -14.44 -18.64 43.34
C ALA A 696 -13.18 -19.40 42.88
N GLU A 697 -12.99 -19.60 41.58
CA GLU A 697 -11.78 -20.22 41.01
C GLU A 697 -10.55 -19.32 41.21
N MET A 698 -10.65 -18.02 40.94
CA MET A 698 -9.57 -17.06 41.20
C MET A 698 -9.18 -17.04 42.67
N LEU A 699 -10.14 -16.96 43.59
CA LEU A 699 -9.89 -17.01 45.04
C LEU A 699 -9.23 -18.34 45.46
N ALA A 700 -9.64 -19.47 44.87
CA ALA A 700 -9.01 -20.75 45.13
C ALA A 700 -7.56 -20.80 44.61
N TRP A 701 -7.30 -20.24 43.43
CA TRP A 701 -5.97 -20.13 42.84
C TRP A 701 -5.05 -19.22 43.67
N GLU A 702 -5.55 -18.07 44.12
CA GLU A 702 -4.83 -17.16 45.01
C GLU A 702 -4.49 -17.82 46.36
N ALA A 703 -5.45 -18.57 46.92
CA ALA A 703 -5.22 -19.35 48.14
C ALA A 703 -4.15 -20.44 47.92
N GLU A 704 -4.15 -21.13 46.78
CA GLU A 704 -3.12 -22.12 46.43
C GLU A 704 -1.75 -21.45 46.26
N ALA A 705 -1.68 -20.30 45.59
CA ALA A 705 -0.44 -19.54 45.41
C ALA A 705 0.11 -19.03 46.75
N ARG A 706 -0.76 -18.57 47.65
CA ARG A 706 -0.38 -18.19 49.02
C ARG A 706 0.13 -19.39 49.82
N ALA A 707 -0.58 -20.52 49.76
CA ALA A 707 -0.19 -21.76 50.42
C ALA A 707 1.13 -22.32 49.85
N MET A 708 1.43 -22.08 48.57
CA MET A 708 2.71 -22.42 47.95
C MET A 708 3.86 -21.62 48.60
N CYS A 709 3.68 -20.31 48.78
CA CYS A 709 4.66 -19.51 49.52
C CYS A 709 4.77 -19.93 50.97
N ASP A 710 3.66 -20.24 51.66
CA ASP A 710 3.72 -20.72 53.05
C ASP A 710 4.48 -22.05 53.20
N ARG A 711 4.38 -22.95 52.22
CA ARG A 711 5.14 -24.21 52.17
C ARG A 711 6.60 -24.03 51.75
N ALA A 712 6.94 -22.96 51.03
CA ALA A 712 8.29 -22.71 50.57
C ALA A 712 9.26 -22.64 51.75
N PRO A 713 10.45 -23.28 51.67
CA PRO A 713 11.40 -23.27 52.77
C PRO A 713 11.76 -21.84 53.19
N HIS A 714 11.51 -21.54 54.46
CA HIS A 714 11.93 -20.26 55.05
C HIS A 714 13.45 -20.15 55.04
N HIS A 715 13.95 -19.04 54.52
CA HIS A 715 15.35 -18.68 54.69
C HIS A 715 15.65 -18.51 56.19
N ARG A 716 16.79 -19.03 56.64
CA ARG A 716 17.26 -18.93 58.03
C ARG A 716 18.61 -18.21 58.01
N PRO A 717 18.62 -16.88 58.09
CA PRO A 717 19.84 -16.09 58.04
C PRO A 717 20.92 -16.61 58.98
N LEU A 718 22.15 -16.74 58.49
CA LEU A 718 23.30 -17.09 59.32
C LEU A 718 23.74 -15.96 60.28
N ILE A 719 23.28 -14.73 60.04
CA ILE A 719 23.44 -13.57 60.92
C ILE A 719 22.11 -12.81 60.99
N ASP A 720 21.85 -12.07 62.07
CA ASP A 720 20.61 -11.31 62.20
C ASP A 720 20.55 -10.14 61.20
N PRO A 721 19.52 -10.07 60.33
CA PRO A 721 19.30 -8.92 59.46
C PRO A 721 18.79 -7.72 60.26
N VAL A 722 19.14 -6.51 59.81
CA VAL A 722 18.60 -5.25 60.35
C VAL A 722 17.11 -5.13 60.04
N ARG A 723 16.72 -5.61 58.85
CA ARG A 723 15.34 -5.71 58.38
C ARG A 723 15.22 -6.98 57.54
N ALA A 724 14.21 -7.79 57.82
CA ALA A 724 13.83 -8.90 56.94
C ALA A 724 12.32 -8.86 56.76
N THR A 725 11.89 -8.83 55.50
CA THR A 725 10.48 -8.87 55.14
C THR A 725 10.26 -10.04 54.19
N ARG A 726 9.22 -10.82 54.49
CA ARG A 726 8.72 -11.84 53.59
C ARG A 726 7.37 -11.37 53.10
N GLU A 727 7.21 -11.25 51.80
CA GLU A 727 5.92 -10.87 51.25
C GLU A 727 4.88 -11.94 51.59
N LYS A 728 3.77 -11.49 52.18
CA LYS A 728 2.67 -12.39 52.57
C LYS A 728 1.89 -12.88 51.37
N GLU A 729 1.84 -12.06 50.34
CA GLU A 729 1.17 -12.34 49.08
C GLU A 729 2.24 -12.58 48.01
N PRO A 730 2.06 -13.63 47.19
CA PRO A 730 3.00 -13.92 46.12
C PRO A 730 2.96 -12.77 45.09
N VAL A 731 4.11 -12.22 44.75
CA VAL A 731 4.23 -11.12 43.79
C VAL A 731 4.02 -11.69 42.39
N TRP A 732 3.25 -10.99 41.55
CA TRP A 732 3.10 -11.34 40.13
C TRP A 732 3.88 -10.34 39.29
N PRO A 733 5.14 -10.68 38.94
CA PRO A 733 5.94 -9.83 38.09
C PRO A 733 5.43 -9.96 36.65
N GLU A 734 4.85 -8.90 36.09
CA GLU A 734 4.57 -8.84 34.65
C GLU A 734 5.86 -8.61 33.84
N PHE A 735 6.88 -8.05 34.49
CA PHE A 735 8.19 -7.79 33.93
C PHE A 735 9.32 -8.05 34.94
N TRP A 736 10.50 -7.46 34.76
CA TRP A 736 11.56 -7.49 35.79
C TRP A 736 11.11 -6.77 37.07
N LEU A 737 11.64 -7.18 38.22
CA LEU A 737 11.58 -6.35 39.42
C LEU A 737 12.65 -5.26 39.31
N GLU A 738 12.23 -4.01 39.38
CA GLU A 738 13.06 -2.85 39.10
C GLU A 738 13.15 -1.93 40.31
N ALA A 739 14.35 -1.48 40.68
CA ALA A 739 14.48 -0.32 41.56
C ALA A 739 15.09 0.83 40.75
N TYR A 740 14.34 1.91 40.60
CA TYR A 740 14.76 3.11 39.89
C TYR A 740 14.66 4.33 40.80
N GLU A 741 15.82 4.96 41.06
CA GLU A 741 15.93 6.06 42.03
C GLU A 741 15.86 7.46 41.41
N MET A 742 15.88 7.56 40.07
CA MET A 742 15.90 8.83 39.34
C MET A 742 14.49 9.24 38.87
N GLU A 743 14.34 10.50 38.46
CA GLU A 743 13.10 10.98 37.83
C GLU A 743 13.19 10.78 36.31
N GLY A 744 12.12 10.26 35.71
CA GLY A 744 12.00 10.07 34.26
C GLY A 744 12.14 8.63 33.80
N ILE A 745 12.31 8.44 32.49
CA ILE A 745 12.51 7.12 31.88
C ILE A 745 14.02 6.79 31.95
N PRO A 746 14.41 5.56 32.32
CA PRO A 746 15.82 5.16 32.32
C PRO A 746 16.46 5.33 30.92
N GLN A 747 17.60 6.01 30.84
CA GLN A 747 18.40 6.18 29.61
C GLN A 747 19.80 5.57 29.75
N ASP A 748 19.92 4.50 30.52
CA ASP A 748 21.18 3.88 30.88
C ASP A 748 21.56 2.67 30.02
N GLY A 749 20.72 2.32 29.05
CA GLY A 749 20.96 1.19 28.16
C GLY A 749 20.76 -0.17 28.84
N LEU A 750 20.09 -0.21 30.00
CA LEU A 750 19.99 -1.43 30.82
C LEU A 750 18.96 -2.42 30.25
N TYR A 751 17.90 -1.93 29.62
CA TYR A 751 16.87 -2.78 29.00
C TYR A 751 17.35 -3.45 27.70
N GLU A 752 18.33 -2.88 27.00
CA GLU A 752 18.93 -3.47 25.80
C GLU A 752 19.95 -4.57 26.13
N GLN A 753 20.34 -4.71 27.39
CA GLN A 753 21.27 -5.75 27.82
C GLN A 753 20.53 -7.06 28.06
N GLU A 754 21.13 -8.17 27.61
CA GLU A 754 20.64 -9.51 27.95
C GLU A 754 20.86 -9.75 29.46
N VAL A 755 19.80 -9.55 30.24
CA VAL A 755 19.83 -9.70 31.70
C VAL A 755 19.73 -11.18 32.06
N ASP A 756 20.82 -11.78 32.51
CA ASP A 756 20.86 -13.18 32.94
C ASP A 756 20.05 -13.43 34.23
N LEU A 757 20.25 -12.59 35.26
CA LEU A 757 19.40 -12.57 36.47
C LEU A 757 19.36 -11.17 37.10
N VAL A 758 20.48 -10.46 37.12
CA VAL A 758 20.58 -9.12 37.70
C VAL A 758 21.40 -8.22 36.79
N ALA A 759 20.88 -7.02 36.52
CA ALA A 759 21.59 -5.95 35.84
C ALA A 759 21.53 -4.67 36.70
N VAL A 760 22.57 -3.85 36.62
CA VAL A 760 22.67 -2.61 37.41
C VAL A 760 23.27 -1.47 36.59
N ALA A 761 22.77 -0.28 36.85
CA ALA A 761 23.40 1.00 36.59
C ALA A 761 23.28 1.88 37.86
N PRO A 762 23.99 3.00 37.97
CA PRO A 762 23.85 3.90 39.12
C PRO A 762 22.39 4.35 39.30
N GLY A 763 21.77 3.99 40.44
CA GLY A 763 20.36 4.28 40.72
C GLY A 763 19.34 3.44 39.94
N HIS A 764 19.75 2.39 39.23
CA HIS A 764 18.85 1.48 38.52
C HIS A 764 19.29 0.02 38.71
N LEU A 765 18.39 -0.82 39.24
CA LEU A 765 18.62 -2.24 39.48
C LEU A 765 17.49 -3.03 38.83
N LEU A 766 17.81 -3.98 37.97
CA LEU A 766 16.86 -4.93 37.38
C LEU A 766 17.13 -6.34 37.89
N ILE A 767 16.07 -7.04 38.28
CA ILE A 767 16.09 -8.45 38.66
C ILE A 767 15.14 -9.21 37.75
N GLY A 768 15.70 -10.08 36.92
CA GLY A 768 14.96 -11.00 36.06
C GLY A 768 14.33 -12.14 36.87
N VAL A 769 13.05 -12.40 36.60
CA VAL A 769 12.24 -13.48 37.17
C VAL A 769 11.35 -14.03 36.05
N ASP A 770 10.81 -15.23 36.20
CA ASP A 770 9.88 -15.78 35.21
C ASP A 770 8.51 -15.09 35.37
N THR A 771 8.04 -14.39 34.36
CA THR A 771 6.78 -13.61 34.43
C THR A 771 5.52 -14.49 34.35
N THR A 772 5.68 -15.77 34.04
CA THR A 772 4.58 -16.74 33.93
C THR A 772 4.10 -17.22 35.31
N TYR A 773 4.93 -17.10 36.34
CA TYR A 773 4.66 -17.67 37.66
C TYR A 773 4.66 -16.59 38.73
N ARG A 774 3.88 -16.77 39.80
CA ARG A 774 4.00 -15.89 40.97
C ARG A 774 5.26 -16.23 41.77
N VAL A 775 5.89 -15.21 42.36
CA VAL A 775 7.16 -15.33 43.10
C VAL A 775 7.00 -15.08 44.59
N CYS A 776 7.58 -15.98 45.39
CA CYS A 776 7.68 -15.83 46.83
C CYS A 776 8.93 -15.01 47.15
N VAL A 777 8.76 -13.72 47.42
CA VAL A 777 9.86 -12.78 47.65
C VAL A 777 10.18 -12.66 49.14
N THR A 778 11.47 -12.71 49.46
CA THR A 778 12.02 -12.32 50.75
C THR A 778 13.09 -11.25 50.54
N THR A 779 13.00 -10.14 51.26
CA THR A 779 13.94 -9.03 51.22
C THR A 779 14.65 -8.92 52.57
N GLU A 780 15.98 -8.77 52.55
CA GLU A 780 16.79 -8.70 53.76
C GLU A 780 17.85 -7.60 53.65
N THR A 781 17.92 -6.73 54.67
CA THR A 781 18.93 -5.67 54.77
C THR A 781 19.86 -5.96 55.95
N TYR A 782 21.17 -5.91 55.72
CA TYR A 782 22.20 -6.13 56.72
C TYR A 782 23.08 -4.88 56.91
N ASP A 783 23.68 -4.74 58.09
CA ASP A 783 24.67 -3.69 58.39
C ASP A 783 26.10 -4.08 57.99
N ARG A 784 26.32 -5.37 57.71
CA ARG A 784 27.60 -5.97 57.29
C ARG A 784 27.35 -7.11 56.30
N ARG A 785 28.40 -7.55 55.63
CA ARG A 785 28.34 -8.63 54.62
C ARG A 785 27.82 -9.95 55.23
N PRO A 786 26.69 -10.50 54.77
CA PRO A 786 26.23 -11.82 55.19
C PRO A 786 27.07 -12.93 54.54
N PRO A 787 27.25 -14.10 55.22
CA PRO A 787 27.88 -15.27 54.62
C PRO A 787 27.18 -15.70 53.32
N VAL A 788 27.91 -16.36 52.41
CA VAL A 788 27.35 -16.81 51.12
C VAL A 788 26.62 -18.14 51.29
N GLU A 789 25.36 -18.19 50.86
CA GLU A 789 24.48 -19.37 50.99
C GLU A 789 24.02 -19.87 49.61
N THR A 790 24.71 -20.87 49.04
CA THR A 790 24.36 -21.41 47.70
C THR A 790 23.51 -22.69 47.74
N LYS A 791 23.36 -23.29 48.92
CA LYS A 791 22.64 -24.56 49.07
C LYS A 791 21.12 -24.31 49.01
N GLY A 792 20.43 -25.03 48.13
CA GLY A 792 18.97 -24.92 47.97
C GLY A 792 18.49 -23.75 47.11
N TRP A 793 19.40 -23.13 46.36
CA TRP A 793 19.15 -22.08 45.36
C TRP A 793 19.75 -22.52 44.04
N ASP A 794 19.09 -22.26 42.92
CA ASP A 794 19.62 -22.62 41.60
C ASP A 794 20.64 -21.58 41.11
N HIS A 795 20.30 -20.30 41.22
CA HIS A 795 21.12 -19.18 40.78
C HIS A 795 21.39 -18.23 41.96
N VAL A 796 22.67 -17.86 42.18
CA VAL A 796 23.06 -16.88 43.19
C VAL A 796 24.06 -15.88 42.60
N VAL A 797 23.65 -14.62 42.50
CA VAL A 797 24.44 -13.52 41.94
C VAL A 797 24.61 -12.42 42.98
N GLU A 798 25.82 -11.89 43.13
CA GLU A 798 26.12 -10.72 43.95
C GLU A 798 26.70 -9.62 43.05
N ILE A 799 26.17 -8.40 43.14
CA ILE A 799 26.58 -7.27 42.31
C ILE A 799 26.69 -5.99 43.16
N GLY A 800 27.52 -5.04 42.72
CA GLY A 800 27.56 -3.71 43.32
C GLY A 800 26.44 -2.84 42.79
N TYR A 801 25.86 -2.03 43.67
CA TYR A 801 24.78 -1.10 43.32
C TYR A 801 25.05 0.25 43.99
N GLU A 802 25.03 1.33 43.23
CA GLU A 802 25.11 2.68 43.79
C GLU A 802 23.71 3.25 43.99
N SER A 803 23.37 3.58 45.23
CA SER A 803 22.08 4.18 45.61
C SER A 803 22.23 5.70 45.80
N PRO A 804 21.91 6.54 44.80
CA PRO A 804 22.09 7.99 44.86
C PRO A 804 21.05 8.70 45.73
N ALA A 805 19.81 8.20 45.76
CA ALA A 805 18.73 8.74 46.59
C ALA A 805 18.70 8.10 47.98
N GLY A 806 19.27 6.90 48.13
CA GLY A 806 19.22 6.14 49.38
C GLY A 806 17.88 5.45 49.54
N ARG A 807 17.25 5.03 48.44
CA ARG A 807 15.98 4.29 48.42
C ARG A 807 16.11 3.15 47.43
N ILE A 808 16.09 1.92 47.92
CA ILE A 808 16.21 0.73 47.07
C ILE A 808 14.87 0.00 47.15
N GLU A 809 13.86 0.58 46.53
CA GLU A 809 12.50 0.05 46.48
C GLU A 809 12.33 -0.68 45.15
N LEU A 810 12.19 -2.01 45.20
CA LEU A 810 11.95 -2.82 44.02
C LEU A 810 10.44 -2.78 43.72
N THR A 811 10.08 -2.36 42.52
CA THR A 811 8.71 -2.30 42.02
C THR A 811 8.58 -3.10 40.74
N ASP A 812 7.40 -3.65 40.50
CA ASP A 812 6.95 -3.99 39.16
C ASP A 812 6.12 -2.82 38.64
N ASN A 813 6.65 -2.16 37.61
CA ASN A 813 6.06 -0.94 37.04
C ASN A 813 4.70 -1.18 36.37
N LEU A 814 4.36 -2.42 36.05
CA LEU A 814 3.08 -2.78 35.43
C LEU A 814 2.05 -3.23 36.47
N SER A 815 2.39 -4.18 37.34
CA SER A 815 1.45 -4.66 38.37
C SER A 815 1.28 -3.69 39.55
N GLY A 816 2.20 -2.73 39.71
CA GLY A 816 2.24 -1.82 40.86
C GLY A 816 2.68 -2.49 42.16
N ALA A 817 3.14 -3.75 42.11
CA ALA A 817 3.66 -4.43 43.29
C ALA A 817 4.96 -3.76 43.74
N GLY A 818 4.98 -3.26 44.98
CA GLY A 818 6.16 -2.61 45.58
C GLY A 818 6.70 -3.41 46.76
N LEU A 819 8.02 -3.61 46.77
CA LEU A 819 8.75 -4.26 47.86
C LEU A 819 9.32 -3.24 48.85
N PRO A 820 9.55 -3.62 50.11
CA PRO A 820 10.14 -2.74 51.11
C PRO A 820 11.51 -2.20 50.71
N ASP A 821 11.78 -0.95 51.07
CA ASP A 821 13.09 -0.32 50.88
C ASP A 821 14.23 -1.16 51.50
N LEU A 822 15.16 -1.57 50.64
CA LEU A 822 16.34 -2.34 50.97
C LEU A 822 17.51 -1.48 51.48
N SER A 823 17.41 -0.15 51.42
CA SER A 823 18.45 0.76 51.90
C SER A 823 18.65 0.63 53.42
N LEU A 824 19.90 0.74 53.89
CA LEU A 824 20.19 0.70 55.31
C LEU A 824 19.84 2.05 55.95
N ARG A 825 18.59 2.20 56.37
CA ARG A 825 18.05 3.42 57.02
C ARG A 825 18.13 4.65 56.13
N GLY A 826 17.78 4.54 54.85
CA GLY A 826 17.80 5.67 53.90
C GLY A 826 19.22 6.10 53.50
N ARG A 827 20.23 5.26 53.74
CA ARG A 827 21.62 5.62 53.51
C ARG A 827 21.92 5.64 52.01
N LYS A 828 22.51 6.72 51.54
CA LYS A 828 23.09 6.84 50.18
C LYS A 828 24.45 6.15 50.06
N GLY A 829 24.81 5.78 48.84
CA GLY A 829 26.13 5.29 48.46
C GLY A 829 26.14 3.84 47.98
N HIS A 830 27.30 3.20 48.03
CA HIS A 830 27.46 1.84 47.49
C HIS A 830 26.90 0.75 48.42
N TYR A 831 26.12 -0.12 47.82
CA TYR A 831 25.58 -1.35 48.35
C TYR A 831 26.13 -2.54 47.56
N ARG A 832 26.09 -3.69 48.21
CA ARG A 832 26.18 -4.99 47.54
C ARG A 832 24.79 -5.61 47.63
N ILE A 833 24.26 -5.99 46.47
CA ILE A 833 22.99 -6.68 46.32
C ILE A 833 23.29 -8.13 45.96
N ARG A 834 22.77 -9.08 46.73
CA ARG A 834 22.84 -10.50 46.41
C ARG A 834 21.45 -11.04 46.18
N VAL A 835 21.24 -11.60 45.00
CA VAL A 835 19.98 -12.21 44.59
C VAL A 835 20.17 -13.72 44.55
N HIS A 836 19.31 -14.41 45.27
CA HIS A 836 19.16 -15.85 45.19
C HIS A 836 17.83 -16.16 44.50
N TYR A 837 17.90 -16.95 43.45
CA TYR A 837 16.76 -17.32 42.62
C TYR A 837 16.66 -18.84 42.52
N ASP A 838 15.45 -19.34 42.68
CA ASP A 838 15.07 -20.73 42.51
C ASP A 838 13.90 -20.74 41.52
N PRO A 839 14.09 -21.25 40.29
CA PRO A 839 13.06 -21.24 39.24
C PRO A 839 11.86 -22.11 39.65
N PRO A 840 10.71 -21.95 38.98
CA PRO A 840 9.55 -22.77 39.26
C PRO A 840 9.83 -24.25 38.96
N ASP A 841 9.41 -25.13 39.87
CA ASP A 841 9.40 -26.58 39.72
C ASP A 841 7.94 -27.05 39.62
N TRP A 842 7.51 -27.25 38.37
CA TRP A 842 6.14 -27.65 38.03
C TRP A 842 5.80 -29.05 38.56
N GLU A 843 6.77 -29.96 38.63
CA GLU A 843 6.55 -31.32 39.13
C GLU A 843 6.23 -31.30 40.62
N LYS A 844 6.91 -30.43 41.37
CA LYS A 844 6.73 -30.30 42.82
C LYS A 844 5.62 -29.30 43.20
N ARG A 845 5.01 -28.62 42.22
CA ARG A 845 4.09 -27.48 42.45
C ARG A 845 4.71 -26.44 43.39
N VAL A 846 6.00 -26.18 43.20
CA VAL A 846 6.75 -25.14 43.91
C VAL A 846 7.04 -24.07 42.87
N GLY A 847 6.36 -22.95 42.93
CA GLY A 847 6.68 -21.81 42.09
C GLY A 847 7.97 -21.12 42.54
N GLN A 848 8.31 -20.04 41.85
CA GLN A 848 9.61 -19.40 41.99
C GLN A 848 9.83 -18.76 43.38
N ARG A 849 11.08 -18.80 43.84
CA ARG A 849 11.51 -18.18 45.09
C ARG A 849 12.60 -17.16 44.80
N LEU A 850 12.47 -16.00 45.42
CA LEU A 850 13.42 -14.91 45.28
C LEU A 850 13.84 -14.42 46.68
N LEU A 851 15.14 -14.35 46.92
CA LEU A 851 15.71 -13.73 48.11
C LEU A 851 16.68 -12.63 47.69
N VAL A 852 16.37 -11.40 48.07
CA VAL A 852 17.18 -10.22 47.78
C VAL A 852 17.80 -9.72 49.07
N MET A 853 19.13 -9.78 49.15
CA MET A 853 19.90 -9.27 50.29
C MET A 853 20.62 -7.99 49.90
N ALA A 854 20.60 -6.97 50.77
CA ALA A 854 21.32 -5.72 50.59
C ALA A 854 22.17 -5.36 51.81
N TRP A 855 23.40 -4.89 51.61
CA TRP A 855 24.23 -4.33 52.68
C TRP A 855 25.22 -3.29 52.16
N PRO A 856 25.66 -2.33 53.00
CA PRO A 856 26.68 -1.36 52.58
C PRO A 856 28.00 -2.07 52.23
N GLY A 857 28.53 -1.81 51.05
CA GLY A 857 29.78 -2.42 50.59
C GLY A 857 30.27 -1.74 49.32
N ARG A 858 31.59 -1.64 49.17
CA ARG A 858 32.22 -1.09 47.97
C ARG A 858 32.44 -2.19 46.92
N GLY A 859 32.56 -1.78 45.67
CA GLY A 859 32.94 -2.61 44.54
C GLY A 859 31.74 -2.92 43.64
N ASP A 860 31.95 -2.71 42.34
CA ASP A 860 30.91 -2.84 41.30
C ASP A 860 30.94 -4.23 40.64
N ASP A 861 31.92 -5.06 41.01
CA ASP A 861 32.14 -6.37 40.40
C ASP A 861 30.94 -7.29 40.58
N ARG A 862 30.45 -7.85 39.46
CA ARG A 862 29.50 -8.96 39.43
C ARG A 862 30.21 -10.26 39.81
N VAL A 863 29.67 -10.96 40.80
CA VAL A 863 30.17 -12.25 41.29
C VAL A 863 29.03 -13.27 41.22
N VAL A 864 29.18 -14.28 40.37
CA VAL A 864 28.25 -15.41 40.29
C VAL A 864 28.73 -16.49 41.26
N HIS A 865 28.02 -16.69 42.36
CA HIS A 865 28.34 -17.71 43.36
C HIS A 865 27.82 -19.09 42.95
N ARG A 866 26.74 -19.13 42.17
CA ARG A 866 26.18 -20.33 41.57
C ARG A 866 25.44 -19.96 40.28
N ALA A 867 25.74 -20.65 39.19
CA ALA A 867 25.06 -20.50 37.90
C ALA A 867 23.97 -21.59 37.73
N PRO A 868 22.93 -21.34 36.92
CA PRO A 868 21.87 -22.32 36.67
C PRO A 868 22.43 -23.59 36.04
N GLN A 869 21.82 -24.74 36.35
CA GLN A 869 22.14 -25.99 35.65
C GLN A 869 21.56 -25.92 34.23
N ARG A 870 22.44 -25.74 33.23
CA ARG A 870 22.07 -25.76 31.81
C ARG A 870 21.60 -27.12 31.33
#